data_AF-A0A2W5R1Q7-F1
#
_entry.id   AF-A0A2W5R1Q7-F1
#
_cell.length_a   1.000
_cell.length_b   1.000
_cell.length_c   1.000
_cell.angle_alpha   90.00
_cell.angle_beta   90.00
_cell.angle_gamma   90.00
#
_symmetry.space_group_name_H-M   'P 1'
#
loop_
_entity.id
_entity.type
_entity.pdbx_description
1 polymer ?
#
loop_
_entity_poly.entity_id
_entity_poly.type
_entity_poly.pdbx_seq_one_letter_code
_entity_poly.pdbx_strand_id
1 'polypeptide(L)'
;MSEALATTDVARMRNRILLLTLALVIAAAALLSFRTHRLFEALLVPEITQKADTVAELATLDVERALGYGIPLEKLVGVPAYLDQLRAAHAEIAYAAVLDTDGKVIFSSGNGSEAIAELLGQDVRNFSLGSIDHEVVQAKGEQAILSRADIGERTGAVVAVGLDAGFVDRQFEELAQDVFIVLLVALFLAFEMAMVLLTGRTVTPLNQLFDAVEEGAKGNLHRRIAYRANDGIGRVVRRFNAVVEGLNERYRRLAESSEGDPGLRQRVAAIGERFGLTREAMETFGSRASVTDVRLPLFIFVMAEELQKSFLPIYIASLDANVTWLSPQMLISVPISVYMATLALATPIAGSWSDRYGPRRIFLAGLLIAILGFLGAAAARSVLELIVARAIGAVGYGMCTIAAQGFIVQVTSRGERTQGISVFVTVLMSASICGTAIGGILADRAGYRVVFICAAVLALVAGLLALRMMSRTEAPGESRRFRLTDLGIALRNPRFLALVMFAAVPNKIVLTGFLFYAVPLYLAGLHVSEAETARVMILYSLIIVFVGPWVSRFADQRGYSWSLVFLGTLLSGLAMFLLWVRADIYGVAGAVLAVALAHAISISPQIALIPEICADDIARLGQTTVLGAMRMIERVGSVLGPLMVGGLAVRYGYTTALMAIGGLIAVTAPLLLVAQWTGRKGRRA
;
A
#
# COMPACT_ATOMS: atom_id res chain seq x y z
N MET A 1 -31.66 15.29 -24.78
CA MET A 1 -31.59 16.42 -23.83
C MET A 1 -31.82 15.98 -22.38
N SER A 2 -32.78 15.06 -22.12
CA SER A 2 -33.05 14.48 -20.78
C SER A 2 -31.88 13.67 -20.17
N GLU A 3 -31.25 12.76 -20.94
CA GLU A 3 -30.11 11.94 -20.46
C GLU A 3 -28.90 12.75 -19.99
N ALA A 4 -28.54 13.82 -20.71
CA ALA A 4 -27.39 14.65 -20.38
C ALA A 4 -27.58 15.48 -19.09
N LEU A 5 -28.83 15.85 -18.78
CA LEU A 5 -29.19 16.58 -17.55
C LEU A 5 -29.24 15.64 -16.34
N ALA A 6 -29.85 14.45 -16.48
CA ALA A 6 -29.90 13.45 -15.42
C ALA A 6 -28.49 12.95 -15.02
N THR A 7 -27.61 12.72 -16.02
CA THR A 7 -26.23 12.28 -15.77
C THR A 7 -25.37 13.34 -15.07
N THR A 8 -25.56 14.63 -15.39
CA THR A 8 -24.82 15.73 -14.75
C THR A 8 -25.28 16.03 -13.32
N ASP A 9 -26.57 15.89 -13.01
CA ASP A 9 -27.08 16.03 -11.65
C ASP A 9 -26.66 14.87 -10.74
N VAL A 10 -26.71 13.63 -11.22
CA VAL A 10 -26.21 12.45 -10.49
C VAL A 10 -24.70 12.56 -10.23
N ALA A 11 -23.93 13.04 -11.21
CA ALA A 11 -22.49 13.27 -11.03
C ALA A 11 -22.19 14.37 -9.99
N ARG A 12 -22.94 15.48 -10.00
CA ARG A 12 -22.82 16.55 -9.00
C ARG A 12 -23.20 16.07 -7.60
N MET A 13 -24.29 15.31 -7.47
CA MET A 13 -24.72 14.71 -6.20
C MET A 13 -23.66 13.75 -5.66
N ARG A 14 -23.12 12.87 -6.50
CA ARG A 14 -22.01 11.96 -6.15
C ARG A 14 -20.82 12.73 -5.61
N ASN A 15 -20.37 13.77 -6.31
CA ASN A 15 -19.20 14.55 -5.88
C ASN A 15 -19.45 15.26 -4.53
N ARG A 16 -20.63 15.82 -4.31
CA ARG A 16 -20.99 16.46 -3.03
C ARG A 16 -20.97 15.46 -1.87
N ILE A 17 -21.57 14.28 -2.05
CA ILE A 17 -21.60 13.24 -1.00
C ILE A 17 -20.20 12.70 -0.72
N LEU A 18 -19.36 12.52 -1.76
CA LEU A 18 -17.96 12.13 -1.58
C LEU A 18 -17.21 13.18 -0.76
N LEU A 19 -17.33 14.46 -1.11
CA LEU A 19 -16.66 15.55 -0.38
C LEU A 19 -17.12 15.65 1.07
N LEU A 20 -18.42 15.51 1.34
CA LEU A 20 -18.96 15.53 2.69
C LEU A 20 -18.47 14.32 3.51
N THR A 21 -18.51 13.12 2.93
CA THR A 21 -18.01 11.91 3.60
C THR A 21 -16.51 12.04 3.91
N LEU A 22 -15.74 12.55 2.96
CA LEU A 22 -14.30 12.77 3.12
C LEU A 22 -14.03 13.81 4.23
N ALA A 23 -14.76 14.92 4.24
CA ALA A 23 -14.63 15.95 5.27
C ALA A 23 -14.99 15.42 6.67
N LEU A 24 -16.04 14.60 6.79
CA LEU A 24 -16.44 13.95 8.04
C LEU A 24 -15.35 12.98 8.54
N VAL A 25 -14.76 12.19 7.65
CA VAL A 25 -13.67 11.25 7.99
C VAL A 25 -12.44 12.01 8.44
N ILE A 26 -12.07 13.08 7.73
CA ILE A 26 -10.95 13.95 8.11
C ILE A 26 -11.20 14.57 9.49
N ALA A 27 -12.40 15.10 9.73
CA ALA A 27 -12.76 15.70 11.01
C ALA A 27 -12.73 14.68 12.16
N ALA A 28 -13.32 13.49 11.95
CA ALA A 28 -13.33 12.42 12.94
C ALA A 28 -11.93 11.95 13.29
N ALA A 29 -11.07 11.79 12.28
CA ALA A 29 -9.70 11.35 12.48
C ALA A 29 -8.79 12.44 13.06
N ALA A 30 -9.01 13.72 12.72
CA ALA A 30 -8.34 14.84 13.38
C ALA A 30 -8.71 14.91 14.87
N LEU A 31 -9.99 14.69 15.20
CA LEU A 31 -10.46 14.65 16.58
C LEU A 31 -9.92 13.45 17.35
N LEU A 32 -9.85 12.27 16.70
CA LEU A 32 -9.23 11.09 17.27
C LEU A 32 -7.74 11.31 17.50
N SER A 33 -7.02 11.86 16.53
CA SER A 33 -5.60 12.22 16.65
C SER A 33 -5.35 13.17 17.81
N PHE A 34 -6.16 14.24 17.92
CA PHE A 34 -6.09 15.18 19.03
C PHE A 34 -6.36 14.51 20.39
N ARG A 35 -7.34 13.59 20.45
CA ARG A 35 -7.65 12.82 21.67
C ARG A 35 -6.52 11.87 22.04
N THR A 36 -5.97 11.14 21.09
CA THR A 36 -4.84 10.23 21.29
C THR A 36 -3.63 11.00 21.80
N HIS A 37 -3.31 12.15 21.19
CA HIS A 37 -2.23 13.01 21.65
C HIS A 37 -2.39 13.43 23.12
N ARG A 38 -3.59 13.92 23.51
CA ARG A 38 -3.89 14.34 24.88
C ARG A 38 -3.83 13.19 25.89
N LEU A 39 -4.36 12.03 25.52
CA LEU A 39 -4.32 10.83 26.37
C LEU A 39 -2.90 10.34 26.57
N PHE A 40 -2.09 10.39 25.52
CA PHE A 40 -0.71 9.95 25.56
C PHE A 40 0.16 10.87 26.43
N GLU A 41 0.01 12.19 26.30
CA GLU A 41 0.68 13.17 27.17
C GLU A 41 0.34 12.94 28.66
N ALA A 42 -0.94 12.65 28.95
CA ALA A 42 -1.40 12.43 30.32
C ALA A 42 -0.98 11.09 30.93
N LEU A 43 -0.66 10.08 30.11
CA LEU A 43 -0.38 8.71 30.58
C LEU A 43 1.10 8.31 30.45
N LEU A 44 1.79 8.73 29.39
CA LEU A 44 3.16 8.28 29.12
C LEU A 44 4.20 8.96 30.01
N VAL A 45 4.10 10.28 30.19
CA VAL A 45 5.10 11.04 30.97
C VAL A 45 5.19 10.53 32.41
N PRO A 46 4.06 10.33 33.14
CA PRO A 46 4.10 9.75 34.48
C PRO A 46 4.68 8.34 34.49
N GLU A 47 4.32 7.48 33.52
CA GLU A 47 4.81 6.09 33.47
C GLU A 47 6.30 5.98 33.15
N ILE A 48 6.84 6.83 32.27
CA ILE A 48 8.28 6.88 32.01
C ILE A 48 9.03 7.30 33.28
N THR A 49 8.51 8.31 33.98
CA THR A 49 9.10 8.76 35.24
C THR A 49 9.03 7.66 36.30
N GLN A 50 7.88 6.99 36.45
CA GLN A 50 7.69 5.89 37.41
C GLN A 50 8.58 4.68 37.10
N LYS A 51 8.74 4.33 35.82
CA LYS A 51 9.64 3.26 35.40
C LYS A 51 11.09 3.62 35.72
N ALA A 52 11.52 4.84 35.41
CA ALA A 52 12.87 5.29 35.73
C ALA A 52 13.13 5.36 37.24
N ASP A 53 12.11 5.72 38.02
CA ASP A 53 12.14 5.74 39.48
C ASP A 53 12.39 4.33 40.04
N THR A 54 11.66 3.33 39.52
CA THR A 54 11.88 1.92 39.87
C THR A 54 13.29 1.45 39.51
N VAL A 55 13.84 1.89 38.38
CA VAL A 55 15.21 1.55 37.97
C VAL A 55 16.24 2.20 38.89
N ALA A 56 16.02 3.46 39.28
CA ALA A 56 16.87 4.16 40.23
C ALA A 56 16.84 3.51 41.62
N GLU A 57 15.66 3.10 42.10
CA GLU A 57 15.49 2.40 43.37
C GLU A 57 16.22 1.05 43.37
N LEU A 58 16.10 0.25 42.30
CA LEU A 58 16.82 -1.02 42.17
C LEU A 58 18.34 -0.83 42.15
N ALA A 59 18.82 0.18 41.41
CA ALA A 59 20.24 0.52 41.39
C ALA A 59 20.75 0.97 42.77
N THR A 60 19.92 1.71 43.50
CA THR A 60 20.20 2.15 44.87
C THR A 60 20.30 0.98 45.82
N LEU A 61 19.36 0.04 45.78
CA LEU A 61 19.36 -1.18 46.59
C LEU A 61 20.60 -2.06 46.34
N ASP A 62 21.06 -2.16 45.09
CA ASP A 62 22.26 -2.92 44.75
C ASP A 62 23.53 -2.25 45.29
N VAL A 63 23.63 -0.92 45.19
CA VAL A 63 24.73 -0.14 45.78
C VAL A 63 24.70 -0.22 47.31
N GLU A 64 23.52 -0.05 47.91
CA GLU A 64 23.31 -0.16 49.35
C GLU A 64 23.73 -1.51 49.90
N ARG A 65 23.30 -2.61 49.23
CA ARG A 65 23.70 -3.97 49.59
C ARG A 65 25.22 -4.15 49.51
N ALA A 66 25.87 -3.58 48.51
CA ALA A 66 27.32 -3.65 48.35
C ALA A 66 28.05 -2.90 49.48
N LEU A 67 27.56 -1.73 49.86
CA LEU A 67 28.08 -0.92 50.97
C LEU A 67 27.82 -1.59 52.33
N GLY A 68 26.68 -2.27 52.49
CA GLY A 68 26.31 -3.04 53.68
C GLY A 68 27.26 -4.19 54.03
N TYR A 69 28.04 -4.69 53.06
CA TYR A 69 29.14 -5.62 53.29
C TYR A 69 30.41 -4.97 53.87
N GLY A 70 30.39 -3.65 54.11
CA GLY A 70 31.51 -2.89 54.66
C GLY A 70 32.59 -2.54 53.63
N ILE A 71 32.31 -2.66 52.33
CA ILE A 71 33.23 -2.25 51.26
C ILE A 71 33.11 -0.73 51.08
N PRO A 72 34.20 0.04 51.19
CA PRO A 72 34.16 1.48 50.92
C PRO A 72 33.70 1.77 49.49
N LEU A 73 32.92 2.84 49.30
CA LEU A 73 32.34 3.24 48.01
C LEU A 73 33.39 3.27 46.88
N GLU A 74 34.54 3.88 47.14
CA GLU A 74 35.66 4.00 46.19
C GLU A 74 36.30 2.66 45.79
N LYS A 75 36.07 1.60 46.57
CA LYS A 75 36.64 0.26 46.36
C LYS A 75 35.65 -0.72 45.72
N LEU A 76 34.42 -0.28 45.40
CA LEU A 76 33.47 -1.12 44.71
C LEU A 76 33.96 -1.44 43.29
N VAL A 77 34.07 -2.72 42.96
CA VAL A 77 34.53 -3.20 41.66
C VAL A 77 33.33 -3.59 40.80
N GLY A 78 33.33 -3.19 39.53
CA GLY A 78 32.29 -3.57 38.56
C GLY A 78 31.11 -2.60 38.45
N VAL A 79 31.04 -1.56 39.29
CA VAL A 79 29.98 -0.54 39.23
C VAL A 79 29.89 0.15 37.86
N PRO A 80 30.99 0.55 37.19
CA PRO A 80 30.89 1.16 35.85
C PRO A 80 30.20 0.25 34.82
N ALA A 81 30.55 -1.04 34.80
CA ALA A 81 29.94 -2.01 33.88
C ALA A 81 28.46 -2.25 34.20
N TYR A 82 28.08 -2.23 35.48
CA TYR A 82 26.69 -2.29 35.91
C TYR A 82 25.89 -1.07 35.42
N LEU A 83 26.43 0.15 35.60
CA LEU A 83 25.78 1.39 35.14
C LEU A 83 25.66 1.43 33.61
N ASP A 84 26.69 0.97 32.89
CA ASP A 84 26.63 0.82 31.42
C ASP A 84 25.55 -0.17 30.99
N GLN A 85 25.43 -1.31 31.69
CA GLN A 85 24.38 -2.30 31.42
C GLN A 85 22.99 -1.75 31.72
N LEU A 86 22.83 -1.01 32.82
CA LEU A 86 21.58 -0.37 33.20
C LEU A 86 21.15 0.65 32.14
N ARG A 87 22.06 1.50 31.68
CA ARG A 87 21.79 2.44 30.58
C ARG A 87 21.47 1.73 29.26
N ALA A 88 22.19 0.66 28.94
CA ALA A 88 21.94 -0.12 27.73
C ALA A 88 20.60 -0.87 27.75
N ALA A 89 20.11 -1.24 28.94
CA ALA A 89 18.82 -1.91 29.12
C ALA A 89 17.61 -0.96 29.08
N HIS A 90 17.83 0.34 29.32
CA HIS A 90 16.79 1.35 29.48
C HIS A 90 17.04 2.57 28.58
N ALA A 91 16.38 2.61 27.43
CA ALA A 91 16.58 3.65 26.40
C ALA A 91 16.18 5.06 26.85
N GLU A 92 15.32 5.16 27.87
CA GLU A 92 14.92 6.42 28.51
C GLU A 92 16.02 7.04 29.41
N ILE A 93 17.06 6.27 29.78
CA ILE A 93 18.14 6.71 30.67
C ILE A 93 19.28 7.31 29.84
N ALA A 94 19.53 8.61 30.02
CA ALA A 94 20.63 9.32 29.38
C ALA A 94 21.98 9.01 30.04
N TYR A 95 22.00 8.92 31.37
CA TYR A 95 23.18 8.64 32.16
C TYR A 95 22.80 8.06 33.53
N ALA A 96 23.75 7.39 34.17
CA ALA A 96 23.62 6.93 35.56
C ALA A 96 24.93 7.19 36.30
N ALA A 97 24.85 7.59 37.57
CA ALA A 97 26.01 7.90 38.39
C ALA A 97 25.82 7.50 39.84
N VAL A 98 26.93 7.21 40.52
CA VAL A 98 26.98 7.01 41.97
C VAL A 98 27.88 8.08 42.55
N LEU A 99 27.33 8.86 43.47
CA LEU A 99 27.95 9.98 44.14
C LEU A 99 28.24 9.64 45.60
N ASP A 100 29.28 10.25 46.15
CA ASP A 100 29.53 10.23 47.58
C ASP A 100 28.61 11.21 48.34
N THR A 101 28.72 11.23 49.66
CA THR A 101 27.93 12.10 50.55
C THR A 101 28.21 13.59 50.36
N ASP A 102 29.31 13.95 49.70
CA ASP A 102 29.68 15.33 49.37
C ASP A 102 29.19 15.76 47.97
N GLY A 103 28.50 14.87 47.24
CA GLY A 103 28.00 15.12 45.89
C GLY A 103 29.06 14.96 44.80
N LYS A 104 30.20 14.33 45.11
CA LYS A 104 31.24 14.02 44.12
C LYS A 104 30.91 12.70 43.43
N VAL A 105 30.95 12.70 42.09
CA VAL A 105 30.78 11.48 41.31
C VAL A 105 31.97 10.55 41.51
N ILE A 106 31.69 9.32 41.95
CA ILE A 106 32.67 8.24 42.09
C ILE A 106 32.62 7.32 40.87
N PHE A 107 31.42 7.01 40.38
CA PHE A 107 31.20 6.20 39.18
C PHE A 107 30.16 6.83 38.28
N SER A 108 30.33 6.75 36.96
CA SER A 108 29.35 7.23 36.01
C SER A 108 29.33 6.44 34.70
N SER A 109 28.20 6.51 34.00
CA SER A 109 28.00 6.06 32.62
C SER A 109 27.20 7.12 31.86
N GLY A 110 27.63 7.46 30.65
CA GLY A 110 26.95 8.42 29.78
C GLY A 110 27.41 9.88 29.93
N ASN A 111 27.14 10.69 28.90
CA ASN A 111 27.71 12.03 28.72
C ASN A 111 27.08 13.13 29.60
N GLY A 112 25.96 12.86 30.28
CA GLY A 112 25.28 13.83 31.15
C GLY A 112 25.74 13.80 32.62
N SER A 113 26.56 12.82 33.00
CA SER A 113 26.96 12.59 34.38
C SER A 113 27.85 13.71 34.97
N GLU A 114 28.77 14.28 34.18
CA GLU A 114 29.61 15.41 34.61
C GLU A 114 28.85 16.74 34.65
N ALA A 115 27.95 16.97 33.67
CA ALA A 115 27.17 18.21 33.59
C ALA A 115 26.16 18.34 34.75
N ILE A 116 25.56 17.23 35.18
CA ILE A 116 24.69 17.20 36.34
C ILE A 116 25.45 17.08 37.65
N ALA A 117 26.65 16.46 37.70
CA ALA A 117 27.53 16.54 38.86
C ALA A 117 27.99 17.98 39.17
N GLU A 118 28.29 18.77 38.15
CA GLU A 118 28.62 20.19 38.30
C GLU A 118 27.40 21.01 38.74
N LEU A 119 26.19 20.60 38.34
CA LEU A 119 24.93 21.21 38.74
C LEU A 119 24.50 20.82 40.17
N LEU A 120 24.72 19.56 40.56
CA LEU A 120 24.37 18.96 41.85
C LEU A 120 25.44 19.20 42.93
N GLY A 121 26.69 19.48 42.56
CA GLY A 121 27.80 19.72 43.48
C GLY A 121 27.60 20.91 44.43
N GLN A 122 26.62 21.80 44.15
CA GLN A 122 26.19 22.85 45.08
C GLN A 122 24.91 22.51 45.87
N ASP A 123 24.07 21.57 45.40
CA ASP A 123 22.74 21.30 45.95
C ASP A 123 22.58 19.95 46.67
N VAL A 124 23.44 18.94 46.47
CA VAL A 124 23.37 17.65 47.22
C VAL A 124 23.48 17.83 48.73
N ARG A 125 24.16 18.89 49.18
CA ARG A 125 24.26 19.28 50.60
C ARG A 125 23.00 19.96 51.14
N ASN A 126 22.20 20.58 50.26
CA ASN A 126 20.96 21.30 50.60
C ASN A 126 19.69 20.47 50.37
N PHE A 127 19.75 19.44 49.52
CA PHE A 127 18.72 18.43 49.42
C PHE A 127 18.61 17.74 50.77
N SER A 128 17.62 18.16 51.56
CA SER A 128 17.20 17.42 52.74
C SER A 128 16.51 16.15 52.27
N LEU A 129 17.32 15.17 51.84
CA LEU A 129 16.92 13.76 51.66
C LEU A 129 16.43 13.15 53.00
N GLY A 130 16.34 13.95 54.07
CA GLY A 130 15.97 13.56 55.43
C GLY A 130 14.50 13.21 55.64
N SER A 131 13.66 13.23 54.60
CA SER A 131 12.27 12.76 54.70
C SER A 131 11.74 11.95 53.52
N ILE A 132 12.51 11.78 52.43
CA ILE A 132 12.08 11.07 51.21
C ILE A 132 13.27 10.26 50.67
N ASP A 133 13.08 8.96 50.44
CA ASP A 133 14.13 8.01 50.00
C ASP A 133 14.63 8.25 48.55
N HIS A 134 13.88 9.03 47.78
CA HIS A 134 14.21 9.43 46.40
C HIS A 134 13.57 10.80 46.06
N GLU A 135 14.20 11.58 45.20
CA GLU A 135 13.75 12.90 44.77
C GLU A 135 13.93 13.08 43.25
N VAL A 136 12.90 13.61 42.58
CA VAL A 136 12.95 13.94 41.16
C VAL A 136 13.39 15.40 41.00
N VAL A 137 14.59 15.59 40.47
CA VAL A 137 15.18 16.90 40.20
C VAL A 137 15.02 17.25 38.73
N GLN A 138 14.58 18.47 38.44
CA GLN A 138 14.45 18.96 37.07
C GLN A 138 15.26 20.24 36.90
N ALA A 139 16.22 20.24 35.97
CA ALA A 139 17.08 21.39 35.75
C ALA A 139 17.55 21.51 34.29
N LYS A 140 17.49 22.72 33.73
CA LYS A 140 17.85 23.02 32.33
C LYS A 140 17.19 22.12 31.27
N GLY A 141 15.99 21.61 31.56
CA GLY A 141 15.25 20.71 30.67
C GLY A 141 15.59 19.23 30.83
N GLU A 142 16.58 18.89 31.66
CA GLU A 142 16.90 17.50 32.03
C GLU A 142 16.20 17.13 33.34
N GLN A 143 15.79 15.87 33.45
CA GLN A 143 15.13 15.32 34.64
C GLN A 143 16.02 14.20 35.18
N ALA A 144 16.29 14.20 36.47
CA ALA A 144 17.11 13.22 37.14
C ALA A 144 16.41 12.72 38.41
N ILE A 145 16.55 11.43 38.69
CA ILE A 145 16.05 10.80 39.89
C ILE A 145 17.25 10.55 40.79
N LEU A 146 17.22 11.13 41.98
CA LEU A 146 18.23 10.95 43.01
C LEU A 146 17.66 10.03 44.07
N SER A 147 18.37 8.96 44.41
CA SER A 147 17.95 8.05 45.48
C SER A 147 19.12 7.71 46.40
N ARG A 148 18.79 7.53 47.67
CA ARG A 148 19.76 7.45 48.76
C ARG A 148 20.08 6.01 49.11
N ALA A 149 21.36 5.64 49.08
CA ALA A 149 21.82 4.34 49.54
C ALA A 149 22.37 4.47 50.97
N ASP A 150 21.64 3.95 51.96
CA ASP A 150 21.97 4.07 53.38
C ASP A 150 22.72 2.84 53.95
N ILE A 151 23.65 3.08 54.87
CA ILE A 151 24.35 2.06 55.66
C ILE A 151 23.88 2.22 57.11
N GLY A 152 22.82 1.51 57.49
CA GLY A 152 22.18 1.69 58.79
C GLY A 152 21.43 3.02 58.87
N GLU A 153 21.78 3.91 59.81
CA GLU A 153 21.16 5.24 59.96
C GLU A 153 21.93 6.36 59.23
N ARG A 154 22.95 6.02 58.42
CA ARG A 154 23.80 6.99 57.73
C ARG A 154 23.83 6.74 56.24
N THR A 155 23.87 7.81 55.47
CA THR A 155 24.01 7.72 54.01
C THR A 155 25.40 7.33 53.60
N GLY A 156 25.48 6.26 52.81
CA GLY A 156 26.71 5.75 52.25
C GLY A 156 26.98 6.29 50.84
N ALA A 157 25.94 6.47 50.02
CA ALA A 157 26.04 6.99 48.66
C ALA A 157 24.71 7.58 48.16
N VAL A 158 24.76 8.31 47.05
CA VAL A 158 23.58 8.74 46.29
C VAL A 158 23.67 8.17 44.88
N VAL A 159 22.61 7.54 44.41
CA VAL A 159 22.49 7.09 43.02
C VAL A 159 21.68 8.12 42.26
N ALA A 160 22.22 8.58 41.12
CA ALA A 160 21.57 9.51 40.22
C ALA A 160 21.28 8.83 38.88
N VAL A 161 20.03 8.83 38.45
CA VAL A 161 19.61 8.32 37.14
C VAL A 161 19.00 9.47 36.35
N GLY A 162 19.66 9.85 35.26
CA GLY A 162 19.20 10.91 34.38
C GLY A 162 18.31 10.39 33.26
N LEU A 163 17.18 11.04 33.04
CA LEU A 163 16.29 10.82 31.91
C LEU A 163 16.73 11.63 30.70
N ASP A 164 16.62 11.03 29.51
CA ASP A 164 16.80 11.75 28.25
C ASP A 164 15.61 12.67 27.99
N ALA A 165 15.84 13.98 28.11
CA ALA A 165 14.85 15.03 27.91
C ALA A 165 14.16 14.96 26.54
N GLY A 166 14.87 14.50 25.50
CA GLY A 166 14.34 14.37 24.15
C GLY A 166 13.70 13.01 23.88
N PHE A 167 13.77 12.05 24.81
CA PHE A 167 13.20 10.71 24.59
C PHE A 167 11.69 10.74 24.45
N VAL A 168 11.01 11.47 25.34
CA VAL A 168 9.55 11.64 25.30
C VAL A 168 9.13 12.34 24.00
N ASP A 169 9.84 13.41 23.63
CA ASP A 169 9.55 14.16 22.40
C ASP A 169 9.73 13.29 21.14
N ARG A 170 10.81 12.49 21.07
CA ARG A 170 11.02 11.57 19.94
C ARG A 170 9.94 10.48 19.87
N GLN A 171 9.60 9.86 21.00
CA GLN A 171 8.50 8.88 21.06
C GLN A 171 7.16 9.50 20.66
N PHE A 172 6.95 10.76 21.05
CA PHE A 172 5.78 11.52 20.68
C PHE A 172 5.73 11.83 19.17
N GLU A 173 6.83 12.30 18.59
CA GLU A 173 6.93 12.57 17.15
C GLU A 173 6.70 11.29 16.33
N GLU A 174 7.31 10.16 16.71
CA GLU A 174 7.11 8.86 16.07
C GLU A 174 5.63 8.46 16.05
N LEU A 175 4.95 8.57 17.19
CA LEU A 175 3.54 8.23 17.33
C LEU A 175 2.63 9.21 16.58
N ALA A 176 2.90 10.51 16.63
CA ALA A 176 2.15 11.51 15.89
C ALA A 176 2.21 11.23 14.37
N GLN A 177 3.38 10.83 13.87
CA GLN A 177 3.56 10.41 12.50
C GLN A 177 2.81 9.10 12.19
N ASP A 178 2.83 8.10 13.07
CA ASP A 178 2.03 6.87 12.91
C ASP A 178 0.53 7.16 12.86
N VAL A 179 0.03 8.03 13.73
CA VAL A 179 -1.37 8.47 13.75
C VAL A 179 -1.74 9.19 12.45
N PHE A 180 -0.87 10.06 11.93
CA PHE A 180 -1.07 10.71 10.65
C PHE A 180 -1.19 9.69 9.50
N ILE A 181 -0.33 8.67 9.50
CA ILE A 181 -0.39 7.58 8.52
C ILE A 181 -1.68 6.77 8.65
N VAL A 182 -2.09 6.40 9.86
CA VAL A 182 -3.35 5.69 10.10
C VAL A 182 -4.55 6.51 9.61
N LEU A 183 -4.53 7.83 9.83
CA LEU A 183 -5.54 8.75 9.28
C LEU A 183 -5.54 8.75 7.75
N LEU A 184 -4.37 8.83 7.11
CA LEU A 184 -4.26 8.76 5.65
C LEU A 184 -4.86 7.45 5.11
N VAL A 185 -4.59 6.32 5.77
CA VAL A 185 -5.16 5.01 5.38
C VAL A 185 -6.67 4.96 5.59
N ALA A 186 -7.15 5.47 6.73
CA ALA A 186 -8.58 5.58 6.99
C ALA A 186 -9.29 6.44 5.93
N LEU A 187 -8.63 7.49 5.43
CA LEU A 187 -9.14 8.35 4.37
C LEU A 187 -9.32 7.59 3.05
N PHE A 188 -8.30 6.84 2.63
CA PHE A 188 -8.38 6.01 1.42
C PHE A 188 -9.44 4.92 1.54
N LEU A 189 -9.49 4.22 2.69
CA LEU A 189 -10.50 3.20 2.94
C LEU A 189 -11.91 3.81 2.93
N ALA A 190 -12.10 4.96 3.57
CA ALA A 190 -13.38 5.65 3.59
C ALA A 190 -13.79 6.13 2.19
N PHE A 191 -12.83 6.62 1.39
CA PHE A 191 -13.07 6.95 -0.02
C PHE A 191 -13.56 5.72 -0.80
N GLU A 192 -12.90 4.57 -0.64
CA GLU A 192 -13.29 3.33 -1.32
C GLU A 192 -14.67 2.82 -0.86
N MET A 193 -14.94 2.86 0.45
CA MET A 193 -16.26 2.53 1.01
C MET A 193 -17.35 3.48 0.50
N ALA A 194 -17.08 4.79 0.48
CA ALA A 194 -18.02 5.80 -0.01
C ALA A 194 -18.33 5.58 -1.49
N MET A 195 -17.31 5.29 -2.31
CA MET A 195 -17.49 5.00 -3.74
C MET A 195 -18.37 3.78 -3.98
N VAL A 196 -18.16 2.69 -3.22
CA VAL A 196 -19.00 1.49 -3.29
C VAL A 196 -20.43 1.77 -2.82
N LEU A 197 -20.61 2.43 -1.68
CA LEU A 197 -21.93 2.72 -1.12
C LEU A 197 -22.73 3.64 -2.03
N LEU A 198 -22.11 4.71 -2.55
CA LEU A 198 -22.75 5.63 -3.48
C LEU A 198 -23.17 4.94 -4.77
N THR A 199 -22.32 4.07 -5.29
CA THR A 199 -22.63 3.40 -6.56
C THR A 199 -23.72 2.36 -6.36
N GLY A 200 -23.60 1.50 -5.34
CA GLY A 200 -24.55 0.43 -5.07
C GLY A 200 -25.92 0.88 -4.56
N ARG A 201 -25.99 1.96 -3.76
CA ARG A 201 -27.24 2.43 -3.14
C ARG A 201 -27.86 3.65 -3.81
N THR A 202 -27.10 4.41 -4.60
CA THR A 202 -27.60 5.64 -5.22
C THR A 202 -27.56 5.55 -6.73
N VAL A 203 -26.37 5.40 -7.32
CA VAL A 203 -26.19 5.53 -8.77
C VAL A 203 -26.84 4.37 -9.53
N THR A 204 -26.53 3.12 -9.19
CA THR A 204 -27.06 1.94 -9.90
C THR A 204 -28.60 1.86 -9.82
N PRO A 205 -29.23 2.00 -8.64
CA PRO A 205 -30.69 1.96 -8.55
C PRO A 205 -31.40 3.10 -9.27
N LEU A 206 -30.81 4.32 -9.27
CA LEU A 206 -31.35 5.45 -10.03
C LEU A 206 -31.26 5.21 -11.53
N ASN A 207 -30.11 4.74 -12.03
CA ASN A 207 -29.96 4.42 -13.45
C ASN A 207 -30.93 3.32 -13.87
N GLN A 208 -31.11 2.28 -13.05
CA GLN A 208 -32.12 1.24 -13.31
C GLN A 208 -33.53 1.80 -13.35
N LEU A 209 -33.87 2.76 -12.49
CA LEU A 209 -35.16 3.41 -12.49
C LEU A 209 -35.36 4.25 -13.77
N PHE A 210 -34.36 5.02 -14.20
CA PHE A 210 -34.42 5.79 -15.44
C PHE A 210 -34.56 4.86 -16.66
N ASP A 211 -33.72 3.84 -16.76
CA ASP A 211 -33.79 2.82 -17.83
C ASP A 211 -35.17 2.17 -17.86
N ALA A 212 -35.74 1.82 -16.70
CA ALA A 212 -37.05 1.19 -16.60
C ALA A 212 -38.21 2.11 -17.00
N VAL A 213 -38.13 3.39 -16.63
CA VAL A 213 -39.13 4.40 -17.04
C VAL A 213 -39.06 4.65 -18.54
N GLU A 214 -37.86 4.71 -19.11
CA GLU A 214 -37.67 4.93 -20.55
C GLU A 214 -38.15 3.73 -21.38
N GLU A 215 -37.78 2.51 -20.98
CA GLU A 215 -38.29 1.28 -21.60
C GLU A 215 -39.81 1.17 -21.45
N GLY A 216 -40.35 1.51 -20.27
CA GLY A 216 -41.79 1.57 -20.05
C GLY A 216 -42.48 2.57 -20.99
N ALA A 217 -41.87 3.73 -21.25
CA ALA A 217 -42.40 4.72 -22.20
C ALA A 217 -42.38 4.24 -23.66
N LYS A 218 -41.47 3.33 -24.00
CA LYS A 218 -41.43 2.63 -25.31
C LYS A 218 -42.43 1.47 -25.40
N GLY A 219 -43.16 1.19 -24.32
CA GLY A 219 -44.11 0.08 -24.24
C GLY A 219 -43.44 -1.25 -23.87
N ASN A 220 -42.35 -1.27 -23.11
CA ASN A 220 -41.72 -2.51 -22.63
C ASN A 220 -41.98 -2.72 -21.13
N LEU A 221 -43.23 -3.03 -20.75
CA LEU A 221 -43.65 -3.15 -19.35
C LEU A 221 -43.61 -4.58 -18.78
N HIS A 222 -42.83 -5.49 -19.35
CA HIS A 222 -42.67 -6.87 -18.86
C HIS A 222 -41.58 -6.99 -17.77
N ARG A 223 -40.91 -5.88 -17.42
CA ARG A 223 -39.75 -5.87 -16.52
C ARG A 223 -39.99 -5.11 -15.21
N ARG A 224 -39.48 -5.66 -14.11
CA ARG A 224 -39.43 -5.00 -12.79
C ARG A 224 -38.01 -4.73 -12.33
N ILE A 225 -37.81 -3.80 -11.41
CA ILE A 225 -36.49 -3.46 -10.87
C ILE A 225 -36.19 -4.28 -9.61
N ALA A 226 -35.04 -4.98 -9.57
CA ALA A 226 -34.58 -5.74 -8.40
C ALA A 226 -33.86 -4.88 -7.34
N TYR A 227 -34.51 -3.82 -6.86
CA TYR A 227 -33.98 -3.00 -5.77
C TYR A 227 -34.88 -3.07 -4.54
N ARG A 228 -34.38 -3.69 -3.47
CA ARG A 228 -35.09 -3.91 -2.20
C ARG A 228 -34.37 -3.22 -1.04
N ALA A 229 -34.25 -1.89 -1.09
CA ALA A 229 -33.77 -1.09 0.04
C ALA A 229 -34.90 -0.32 0.71
N ASN A 230 -34.73 -0.02 2.00
CA ASN A 230 -35.68 0.80 2.76
C ASN A 230 -35.29 2.28 2.77
N ASP A 231 -34.99 2.84 1.60
CA ASP A 231 -34.59 4.23 1.40
C ASP A 231 -35.58 4.96 0.45
N GLY A 232 -35.28 6.23 0.15
CA GLY A 232 -36.11 7.04 -0.76
C GLY A 232 -36.25 6.44 -2.15
N ILE A 233 -35.15 5.95 -2.72
CA ILE A 233 -35.13 5.33 -4.06
C ILE A 233 -35.95 4.03 -4.04
N GLY A 234 -35.79 3.21 -3.00
CA GLY A 234 -36.54 1.98 -2.79
C GLY A 234 -38.04 2.21 -2.68
N ARG A 235 -38.49 3.32 -2.09
CA ARG A 235 -39.93 3.69 -2.11
C ARG A 235 -40.42 3.98 -3.53
N VAL A 236 -39.65 4.70 -4.34
CA VAL A 236 -40.01 5.01 -5.73
C VAL A 236 -40.01 3.74 -6.58
N VAL A 237 -38.98 2.90 -6.45
CA VAL A 237 -38.89 1.59 -7.13
C VAL A 237 -40.05 0.69 -6.74
N ARG A 238 -40.43 0.61 -5.46
CA ARG A 238 -41.61 -0.17 -5.04
C ARG A 238 -42.90 0.33 -5.68
N ARG A 239 -43.10 1.64 -5.77
CA ARG A 239 -44.27 2.23 -6.44
C ARG A 239 -44.27 1.91 -7.93
N PHE A 240 -43.13 2.07 -8.60
CA PHE A 240 -42.97 1.73 -10.01
C PHE A 240 -43.27 0.24 -10.25
N ASN A 241 -42.62 -0.65 -9.52
CA ASN A 241 -42.86 -2.10 -9.63
C ASN A 241 -44.32 -2.46 -9.35
N ALA A 242 -44.98 -1.85 -8.36
CA ALA A 242 -46.38 -2.12 -8.08
C ALA A 242 -47.31 -1.73 -9.25
N VAL A 243 -47.01 -0.64 -9.97
CA VAL A 243 -47.75 -0.25 -11.17
C VAL A 243 -47.53 -1.27 -12.28
N VAL A 244 -46.29 -1.65 -12.56
CA VAL A 244 -45.97 -2.60 -13.64
C VAL A 244 -46.52 -4.00 -13.34
N GLU A 245 -46.38 -4.49 -12.10
CA GLU A 245 -46.93 -5.76 -11.64
C GLU A 245 -48.47 -5.75 -11.73
N GLY A 246 -49.11 -4.64 -11.32
CA GLY A 246 -50.56 -4.48 -11.42
C GLY A 246 -51.07 -4.48 -12.87
N LEU A 247 -50.33 -3.90 -13.82
CA LEU A 247 -50.68 -3.92 -15.24
C LEU A 247 -50.56 -5.33 -15.85
N ASN A 248 -49.48 -6.05 -15.55
CA ASN A 248 -49.30 -7.42 -16.03
C ASN A 248 -50.33 -8.38 -15.43
N GLU A 249 -50.70 -8.21 -14.15
CA GLU A 249 -51.75 -8.98 -13.50
C GLU A 249 -53.11 -8.80 -14.19
N ARG A 250 -53.49 -7.54 -14.50
CA ARG A 250 -54.73 -7.25 -15.24
C ARG A 250 -54.71 -7.81 -16.65
N TYR A 251 -53.57 -7.71 -17.33
CA TYR A 251 -53.37 -8.30 -18.66
C TYR A 251 -53.51 -9.82 -18.62
N ARG A 252 -52.91 -10.51 -17.63
CA ARG A 252 -53.00 -11.97 -17.49
C ARG A 252 -54.45 -12.44 -17.32
N ARG A 253 -55.23 -11.78 -16.46
CA ARG A 253 -56.66 -12.08 -16.28
C ARG A 253 -57.46 -11.85 -17.56
N LEU A 254 -57.21 -10.75 -18.27
CA LEU A 254 -57.85 -10.46 -19.55
C LEU A 254 -57.50 -11.53 -20.59
N ALA A 255 -56.24 -11.94 -20.64
CA ALA A 255 -55.71 -12.99 -21.47
C ALA A 255 -56.38 -14.36 -21.23
N GLU A 256 -56.53 -14.75 -19.96
CA GLU A 256 -57.22 -15.98 -19.54
C GLU A 256 -58.70 -15.93 -19.93
N SER A 257 -59.37 -14.80 -19.71
CA SER A 257 -60.79 -14.63 -20.09
C SER A 257 -61.04 -14.69 -21.61
N SER A 258 -60.00 -14.46 -22.42
CA SER A 258 -60.09 -14.44 -23.89
C SER A 258 -59.90 -15.82 -24.54
N GLU A 259 -59.62 -16.87 -23.78
CA GLU A 259 -59.21 -18.16 -24.35
C GLU A 259 -60.30 -18.88 -25.16
N GLY A 260 -61.57 -18.59 -24.89
CA GLY A 260 -62.72 -19.16 -25.58
C GLY A 260 -63.10 -18.48 -26.90
N ASP A 261 -62.52 -17.31 -27.22
CA ASP A 261 -62.86 -16.53 -28.42
C ASP A 261 -61.58 -16.18 -29.22
N PRO A 262 -61.39 -16.77 -30.42
CA PRO A 262 -60.21 -16.52 -31.26
C PRO A 262 -60.01 -15.04 -31.63
N GLY A 263 -61.09 -14.30 -31.89
CA GLY A 263 -61.04 -12.88 -32.26
C GLY A 263 -60.69 -12.00 -31.06
N LEU A 264 -61.22 -12.32 -29.88
CA LEU A 264 -60.87 -11.65 -28.64
C LEU A 264 -59.41 -11.93 -28.26
N ARG A 265 -58.96 -13.18 -28.40
CA ARG A 265 -57.58 -13.60 -28.12
C ARG A 265 -56.57 -12.82 -28.96
N GLN A 266 -56.85 -12.62 -30.26
CA GLN A 266 -55.98 -11.83 -31.15
C GLN A 266 -55.92 -10.36 -30.75
N ARG A 267 -57.05 -9.75 -30.38
CA ARG A 267 -57.09 -8.36 -29.89
C ARG A 267 -56.34 -8.18 -28.57
N VAL A 268 -56.48 -9.13 -27.64
CA VAL A 268 -55.74 -9.10 -26.37
C VAL A 268 -54.25 -9.28 -26.61
N ALA A 269 -53.84 -10.19 -27.50
CA ALA A 269 -52.44 -10.36 -27.87
C ALA A 269 -51.82 -9.07 -28.43
N ALA A 270 -52.55 -8.33 -29.27
CA ALA A 270 -52.08 -7.04 -29.81
C ALA A 270 -51.86 -5.97 -28.71
N ILE A 271 -52.64 -6.00 -27.61
CA ILE A 271 -52.40 -5.14 -26.44
C ILE A 271 -51.09 -5.54 -25.75
N GLY A 272 -50.88 -6.85 -25.60
CA GLY A 272 -49.64 -7.41 -25.05
C GLY A 272 -48.41 -6.99 -25.84
N GLU A 273 -48.46 -7.08 -27.17
CA GLU A 273 -47.37 -6.65 -28.04
C GLU A 273 -47.14 -5.13 -27.99
N ARG A 274 -48.21 -4.32 -28.00
CA ARG A 274 -48.10 -2.85 -28.00
C ARG A 274 -47.49 -2.28 -26.72
N PHE A 275 -47.79 -2.89 -25.57
CA PHE A 275 -47.35 -2.41 -24.25
C PHE A 275 -46.34 -3.35 -23.59
N GLY A 276 -45.88 -4.37 -24.33
CA GLY A 276 -44.87 -5.31 -23.87
C GLY A 276 -45.28 -5.98 -22.56
N LEU A 277 -46.56 -6.34 -22.43
CA LEU A 277 -47.12 -7.01 -21.26
C LEU A 277 -47.02 -8.51 -21.46
N THR A 278 -46.66 -9.24 -20.41
CA THR A 278 -46.42 -10.69 -20.48
C THR A 278 -47.45 -11.48 -19.67
N ARG A 279 -47.76 -12.68 -20.16
CA ARG A 279 -48.49 -13.70 -19.38
C ARG A 279 -47.55 -14.46 -18.44
N GLU A 280 -46.28 -14.52 -18.79
CA GLU A 280 -45.23 -15.27 -18.09
C GLU A 280 -44.70 -14.51 -16.86
N ALA A 281 -43.73 -15.12 -16.17
CA ALA A 281 -43.03 -14.46 -15.08
C ALA A 281 -42.32 -13.20 -15.60
N MET A 282 -42.56 -12.07 -14.92
CA MET A 282 -41.90 -10.82 -15.27
C MET A 282 -40.39 -10.96 -15.19
N GLU A 283 -39.72 -10.47 -16.21
CA GLU A 283 -38.27 -10.32 -16.20
C GLU A 283 -37.87 -9.27 -15.16
N THR A 284 -36.64 -9.39 -14.67
CA THR A 284 -36.10 -8.40 -13.76
C THR A 284 -35.04 -7.60 -14.51
N PHE A 285 -35.07 -6.27 -14.42
CA PHE A 285 -33.94 -5.45 -14.79
C PHE A 285 -32.74 -5.97 -13.98
N GLY A 286 -31.86 -6.71 -14.66
CA GLY A 286 -30.69 -7.29 -14.03
C GLY A 286 -29.86 -6.20 -13.37
N SER A 287 -29.26 -6.49 -12.21
CA SER A 287 -28.14 -5.67 -11.78
C SER A 287 -27.06 -5.82 -12.85
N ARG A 288 -26.90 -4.81 -13.71
CA ARG A 288 -25.74 -4.79 -14.62
C ARG A 288 -24.52 -4.89 -13.73
N ALA A 289 -23.71 -5.92 -13.99
CA ALA A 289 -22.41 -6.06 -13.37
C ALA A 289 -21.68 -4.72 -13.51
N SER A 290 -21.10 -4.23 -12.42
CA SER A 290 -20.49 -2.90 -12.38
C SER A 290 -19.03 -3.01 -11.99
N VAL A 291 -18.20 -2.07 -12.47
CA VAL A 291 -16.81 -1.93 -12.04
C VAL A 291 -16.68 -1.84 -10.52
N THR A 292 -17.72 -1.33 -9.85
CA THR A 292 -17.74 -1.23 -8.38
C THR A 292 -17.85 -2.57 -7.64
N ASP A 293 -18.32 -3.63 -8.30
CA ASP A 293 -18.50 -4.96 -7.70
C ASP A 293 -17.18 -5.60 -7.28
N VAL A 294 -16.09 -5.29 -7.99
CA VAL A 294 -14.74 -5.83 -7.72
C VAL A 294 -13.86 -4.86 -6.94
N ARG A 295 -14.28 -3.60 -6.80
CA ARG A 295 -13.44 -2.49 -6.35
C ARG A 295 -12.91 -2.69 -4.92
N LEU A 296 -13.81 -2.87 -3.94
CA LEU A 296 -13.43 -3.08 -2.54
C LEU A 296 -12.74 -4.43 -2.28
N PRO A 297 -13.21 -5.58 -2.83
CA PRO A 297 -12.47 -6.82 -2.73
C PRO A 297 -11.03 -6.72 -3.26
N LEU A 298 -10.84 -6.07 -4.40
CA LEU A 298 -9.53 -5.84 -4.99
C LEU A 298 -8.68 -4.92 -4.11
N PHE A 299 -9.25 -3.83 -3.59
CA PHE A 299 -8.54 -2.91 -2.70
C PHE A 299 -7.98 -3.63 -1.47
N ILE A 300 -8.83 -4.37 -0.75
CA ILE A 300 -8.43 -5.08 0.47
C ILE A 300 -7.40 -6.17 0.17
N PHE A 301 -7.56 -6.91 -0.95
CA PHE A 301 -6.60 -7.93 -1.34
C PHE A 301 -5.23 -7.34 -1.70
N VAL A 302 -5.20 -6.28 -2.51
CA VAL A 302 -3.94 -5.62 -2.88
C VAL A 302 -3.29 -5.01 -1.64
N MET A 303 -4.07 -4.41 -0.74
CA MET A 303 -3.57 -3.90 0.54
C MET A 303 -2.90 -5.00 1.35
N ALA A 304 -3.49 -6.19 1.41
CA ALA A 304 -2.93 -7.34 2.10
C ALA A 304 -1.56 -7.76 1.54
N GLU A 305 -1.45 -7.85 0.21
CA GLU A 305 -0.17 -8.17 -0.46
C GLU A 305 0.91 -7.11 -0.20
N GLU A 306 0.48 -5.86 -0.14
CA GLU A 306 1.33 -4.68 -0.03
C GLU A 306 1.82 -4.41 1.40
N LEU A 307 1.25 -5.06 2.42
CA LEU A 307 1.69 -4.99 3.81
C LEU A 307 3.18 -5.32 3.95
N GLN A 308 3.65 -6.37 3.28
CA GLN A 308 5.04 -6.81 3.46
C GLN A 308 6.07 -5.90 2.77
N LYS A 309 5.65 -5.00 1.87
CA LYS A 309 6.54 -4.39 0.87
C LYS A 309 7.72 -3.62 1.48
N SER A 310 7.50 -2.88 2.57
CA SER A 310 8.51 -2.00 3.16
C SER A 310 9.59 -2.71 3.95
N PHE A 311 9.28 -3.86 4.54
CA PHE A 311 10.20 -4.56 5.43
C PHE A 311 10.63 -5.93 4.87
N LEU A 312 10.05 -6.42 3.77
CA LEU A 312 10.34 -7.76 3.25
C LEU A 312 11.84 -8.06 3.11
N PRO A 313 12.71 -7.17 2.58
CA PRO A 313 14.15 -7.42 2.54
C PRO A 313 14.78 -7.60 3.93
N ILE A 314 14.33 -6.82 4.91
CA ILE A 314 14.80 -6.86 6.30
C ILE A 314 14.35 -8.17 6.94
N TYR A 315 13.10 -8.59 6.72
CA TYR A 315 12.60 -9.89 7.19
C TYR A 315 13.41 -11.04 6.60
N ILE A 316 13.71 -11.02 5.30
CA ILE A 316 14.55 -12.06 4.67
C ILE A 316 15.94 -12.09 5.31
N ALA A 317 16.53 -10.93 5.62
CA ALA A 317 17.84 -10.84 6.27
C ALA A 317 17.83 -11.39 7.71
N SER A 318 16.67 -11.39 8.39
CA SER A 318 16.50 -11.95 9.73
C SER A 318 16.33 -13.48 9.77
N LEU A 319 16.09 -14.13 8.62
CA LEU A 319 15.87 -15.57 8.54
C LEU A 319 17.17 -16.34 8.39
N ASP A 320 17.13 -17.62 8.77
CA ASP A 320 18.29 -18.50 8.67
C ASP A 320 18.74 -18.70 7.22
N ALA A 321 20.03 -18.49 6.99
CA ALA A 321 20.68 -18.57 5.69
C ALA A 321 21.28 -19.96 5.49
N ASN A 322 20.40 -20.95 5.27
CA ASN A 322 20.80 -22.34 4.96
C ASN A 322 21.47 -22.52 3.58
N VAL A 323 21.91 -21.41 2.95
CA VAL A 323 22.47 -21.35 1.60
C VAL A 323 23.83 -20.66 1.66
N THR A 324 24.90 -21.46 1.74
CA THR A 324 26.27 -20.97 1.93
C THR A 324 26.97 -20.53 0.64
N TRP A 325 26.43 -20.87 -0.53
CA TRP A 325 27.03 -20.54 -1.83
C TRP A 325 26.57 -19.18 -2.39
N LEU A 326 25.61 -18.52 -1.76
CA LEU A 326 25.19 -17.14 -2.07
C LEU A 326 25.70 -16.18 -1.01
N SER A 327 26.12 -14.99 -1.42
CA SER A 327 26.35 -13.91 -0.47
C SER A 327 25.02 -13.48 0.19
N PRO A 328 25.04 -12.93 1.43
CA PRO A 328 23.83 -12.48 2.11
C PRO A 328 23.02 -11.48 1.29
N GLN A 329 23.67 -10.50 0.65
CA GLN A 329 23.00 -9.50 -0.17
C GLN A 329 22.27 -10.14 -1.37
N MET A 330 22.93 -11.08 -2.04
CA MET A 330 22.32 -11.81 -3.16
C MET A 330 21.17 -12.68 -2.67
N LEU A 331 21.33 -13.39 -1.55
CA LEU A 331 20.30 -14.24 -0.98
C LEU A 331 19.02 -13.46 -0.64
N ILE A 332 19.13 -12.24 -0.10
CA ILE A 332 17.98 -11.37 0.19
C ILE A 332 17.21 -10.96 -1.08
N SER A 333 17.91 -10.85 -2.22
CA SER A 333 17.29 -10.44 -3.49
C SER A 333 16.48 -11.56 -4.17
N VAL A 334 16.76 -12.83 -3.85
CA VAL A 334 16.18 -13.99 -4.53
C VAL A 334 14.67 -14.11 -4.31
N PRO A 335 14.11 -14.05 -3.07
CA PRO A 335 12.67 -14.18 -2.86
C PRO A 335 11.84 -13.12 -3.62
N ILE A 336 12.34 -11.89 -3.69
CA ILE A 336 11.70 -10.78 -4.43
C ILE A 336 11.72 -11.09 -5.93
N SER A 337 12.86 -11.56 -6.44
CA SER A 337 13.05 -11.86 -7.86
C SER A 337 12.23 -13.08 -8.30
N VAL A 338 12.17 -14.12 -7.46
CA VAL A 338 11.34 -15.31 -7.68
C VAL A 338 9.87 -14.91 -7.67
N TYR A 339 9.42 -14.08 -6.72
CA TYR A 339 8.06 -13.56 -6.71
C TYR A 339 7.71 -12.87 -8.04
N MET A 340 8.57 -11.97 -8.53
CA MET A 340 8.35 -11.25 -9.78
C MET A 340 8.36 -12.18 -11.01
N ALA A 341 9.22 -13.20 -11.01
CA ALA A 341 9.32 -14.19 -12.08
C ALA A 341 8.07 -15.09 -12.11
N THR A 342 7.66 -15.61 -10.95
CA THR A 342 6.45 -16.42 -10.82
C THR A 342 5.21 -15.62 -11.20
N LEU A 343 5.12 -14.34 -10.79
CA LEU A 343 4.04 -13.45 -11.19
C LEU A 343 4.00 -13.28 -12.72
N ALA A 344 5.16 -13.06 -13.36
CA ALA A 344 5.24 -12.90 -14.82
C ALA A 344 4.76 -14.16 -15.56
N LEU A 345 5.10 -15.34 -15.06
CA LEU A 345 4.68 -16.63 -15.63
C LEU A 345 3.21 -16.96 -15.34
N ALA A 346 2.71 -16.61 -14.16
CA ALA A 346 1.33 -16.88 -13.75
C ALA A 346 0.32 -15.99 -14.50
N THR A 347 0.70 -14.76 -14.86
CA THR A 347 -0.20 -13.75 -15.43
C THR A 347 -0.89 -14.21 -16.75
N PRO A 348 -0.19 -14.73 -17.77
CA PRO A 348 -0.84 -15.25 -18.99
C PRO A 348 -1.75 -16.45 -18.73
N ILE A 349 -1.33 -17.36 -17.83
CA ILE A 349 -2.08 -18.56 -17.45
C ILE A 349 -3.39 -18.14 -16.76
N ALA A 350 -3.30 -17.22 -15.80
CA ALA A 350 -4.44 -16.63 -15.11
C ALA A 350 -5.43 -15.96 -16.08
N GLY A 351 -4.93 -15.28 -17.12
CA GLY A 351 -5.76 -14.69 -18.18
C GLY A 351 -6.57 -15.76 -18.91
N SER A 352 -5.90 -16.83 -19.34
CA SER A 352 -6.57 -17.94 -20.03
C SER A 352 -7.61 -18.65 -19.15
N TRP A 353 -7.33 -18.80 -17.86
CA TRP A 353 -8.27 -19.37 -16.90
C TRP A 353 -9.43 -18.43 -16.60
N SER A 354 -9.18 -17.13 -16.51
CA SER A 354 -10.21 -16.10 -16.29
C SER A 354 -11.19 -16.05 -17.46
N ASP A 355 -10.68 -16.15 -18.69
CA ASP A 355 -11.51 -16.22 -19.89
C ASP A 355 -12.31 -17.54 -19.96
N ARG A 356 -11.73 -18.67 -19.53
CA ARG A 356 -12.40 -19.98 -19.59
C ARG A 356 -13.43 -20.21 -18.47
N TYR A 357 -13.10 -19.86 -17.24
CA TYR A 357 -13.88 -20.20 -16.05
C TYR A 357 -14.65 -19.01 -15.47
N GLY A 358 -14.45 -17.82 -16.03
CA GLY A 358 -15.02 -16.57 -15.55
C GLY A 358 -14.17 -15.90 -14.47
N PRO A 359 -14.09 -14.56 -14.47
CA PRO A 359 -13.19 -13.81 -13.60
C PRO A 359 -13.48 -14.00 -12.11
N ARG A 360 -14.75 -14.04 -11.69
CA ARG A 360 -15.11 -14.22 -10.28
C ARG A 360 -14.54 -15.51 -9.69
N ARG A 361 -14.59 -16.63 -10.42
CA ARG A 361 -14.10 -17.93 -9.93
C ARG A 361 -12.58 -17.92 -9.80
N ILE A 362 -11.88 -17.34 -10.77
CA ILE A 362 -10.42 -17.22 -10.75
C ILE A 362 -9.94 -16.25 -9.69
N PHE A 363 -10.66 -15.15 -9.44
CA PHE A 363 -10.36 -14.24 -8.34
C PHE A 363 -10.42 -14.96 -6.98
N LEU A 364 -11.47 -15.75 -6.75
CA LEU A 364 -11.62 -16.51 -5.50
C LEU A 364 -10.59 -17.64 -5.36
N ALA A 365 -10.27 -18.34 -6.44
CA ALA A 365 -9.22 -19.36 -6.43
C ALA A 365 -7.83 -18.75 -6.15
N GLY A 366 -7.53 -17.60 -6.77
CA GLY A 366 -6.30 -16.84 -6.53
C GLY A 366 -6.18 -16.38 -5.08
N LEU A 367 -7.29 -15.97 -4.46
CA LEU A 367 -7.30 -15.57 -3.05
C LEU A 367 -6.92 -16.72 -2.11
N LEU A 368 -7.46 -17.93 -2.35
CA LEU A 368 -7.09 -19.11 -1.56
C LEU A 368 -5.59 -19.41 -1.68
N ILE A 369 -5.04 -19.33 -2.89
CA ILE A 369 -3.61 -19.52 -3.14
C ILE A 369 -2.78 -18.44 -2.44
N ALA A 370 -3.20 -17.17 -2.50
CA ALA A 370 -2.51 -16.08 -1.83
C ALA A 370 -2.52 -16.24 -0.30
N ILE A 371 -3.65 -16.64 0.29
CA ILE A 371 -3.76 -16.95 1.73
C ILE A 371 -2.75 -18.02 2.13
N LEU A 372 -2.62 -19.11 1.34
CA LEU A 372 -1.59 -20.13 1.59
C LEU A 372 -0.17 -19.56 1.51
N GLY A 373 0.09 -18.66 0.55
CA GLY A 373 1.38 -17.98 0.44
C GLY A 373 1.68 -17.02 1.60
N PHE A 374 0.67 -16.38 2.20
CA PHE A 374 0.83 -15.55 3.40
C PHE A 374 1.07 -16.40 4.64
N LEU A 375 0.27 -17.44 4.86
CA LEU A 375 0.45 -18.37 5.99
C LEU A 375 1.80 -19.08 5.91
N GLY A 376 2.23 -19.49 4.72
CA GLY A 376 3.55 -20.08 4.50
C GLY A 376 4.69 -19.11 4.86
N ALA A 377 4.55 -17.81 4.57
CA ALA A 377 5.57 -16.83 4.93
C ALA A 377 5.57 -16.47 6.42
N ALA A 378 4.41 -16.50 7.08
CA ALA A 378 4.32 -16.37 8.52
C ALA A 378 5.01 -17.56 9.23
N ALA A 379 4.90 -18.76 8.65
CA ALA A 379 5.48 -19.99 9.20
C ALA A 379 6.97 -20.18 8.85
N ALA A 380 7.50 -19.41 7.88
CA ALA A 380 8.85 -19.58 7.37
C ALA A 380 9.91 -19.37 8.47
N ARG A 381 10.88 -20.28 8.50
CA ARG A 381 12.06 -20.26 9.39
C ARG A 381 13.37 -20.14 8.62
N SER A 382 13.34 -20.40 7.32
CA SER A 382 14.50 -20.25 6.41
C SER A 382 14.12 -19.48 5.16
N VAL A 383 15.13 -18.91 4.48
CA VAL A 383 14.93 -18.19 3.22
C VAL A 383 14.29 -19.08 2.14
N LEU A 384 14.62 -20.37 2.09
CA LEU A 384 14.07 -21.31 1.12
C LEU A 384 12.56 -21.53 1.29
N GLU A 385 12.10 -21.70 2.52
CA GLU A 385 10.66 -21.79 2.83
C GLU A 385 9.93 -20.51 2.40
N LEU A 386 10.55 -19.36 2.66
CA LEU A 386 10.01 -18.07 2.25
C LEU A 386 9.95 -17.92 0.72
N ILE A 387 10.95 -18.40 -0.03
CA ILE A 387 10.94 -18.42 -1.50
C ILE A 387 9.72 -19.19 -2.02
N VAL A 388 9.47 -20.39 -1.48
CA VAL A 388 8.32 -21.22 -1.86
C VAL A 388 7.01 -20.50 -1.52
N ALA A 389 6.89 -19.97 -0.30
CA ALA A 389 5.70 -19.22 0.13
C ALA A 389 5.43 -18.00 -0.76
N ARG A 390 6.49 -17.31 -1.21
CA ARG A 390 6.39 -16.14 -2.09
C ARG A 390 6.07 -16.50 -3.52
N ALA A 391 6.58 -17.61 -4.04
CA ALA A 391 6.16 -18.14 -5.34
C ALA A 391 4.65 -18.47 -5.32
N ILE A 392 4.16 -19.14 -4.27
CA ILE A 392 2.72 -19.44 -4.10
C ILE A 392 1.91 -18.13 -4.05
N GLY A 393 2.33 -17.17 -3.22
CA GLY A 393 1.69 -15.86 -3.13
C GLY A 393 1.62 -15.13 -4.47
N ALA A 394 2.70 -15.17 -5.26
CA ALA A 394 2.78 -14.54 -6.59
C ALA A 394 1.77 -15.14 -7.58
N VAL A 395 1.54 -16.46 -7.54
CA VAL A 395 0.50 -17.11 -8.35
C VAL A 395 -0.88 -16.57 -7.95
N GLY A 396 -1.17 -16.53 -6.65
CA GLY A 396 -2.44 -16.00 -6.14
C GLY A 396 -2.67 -14.54 -6.53
N TYR A 397 -1.66 -13.68 -6.36
CA TYR A 397 -1.70 -12.27 -6.74
C TYR A 397 -1.92 -12.08 -8.24
N GLY A 398 -1.22 -12.84 -9.09
CA GLY A 398 -1.41 -12.81 -10.54
C GLY A 398 -2.83 -13.22 -10.96
N MET A 399 -3.38 -14.26 -10.34
CA MET A 399 -4.76 -14.71 -10.58
C MET A 399 -5.80 -13.65 -10.21
N CYS A 400 -5.71 -13.08 -9.01
CA CYS A 400 -6.67 -12.06 -8.55
C CYS A 400 -6.60 -10.79 -9.40
N THR A 401 -5.41 -10.27 -9.67
CA THR A 401 -5.26 -9.01 -10.41
C THR A 401 -5.72 -9.14 -11.87
N ILE A 402 -5.41 -10.26 -12.53
CA ILE A 402 -5.86 -10.51 -13.91
C ILE A 402 -7.36 -10.78 -13.97
N ALA A 403 -7.90 -11.56 -13.04
CA ALA A 403 -9.33 -11.78 -12.94
C ALA A 403 -10.10 -10.46 -12.71
N ALA A 404 -9.61 -9.59 -11.83
CA ALA A 404 -10.22 -8.29 -11.58
C ALA A 404 -10.15 -7.37 -12.80
N GLN A 405 -9.00 -7.30 -13.48
CA GLN A 405 -8.88 -6.54 -14.72
C GLN A 405 -9.83 -7.08 -15.81
N GLY A 406 -9.92 -8.41 -15.95
CA GLY A 406 -10.83 -9.08 -16.89
C GLY A 406 -12.30 -8.80 -16.58
N PHE A 407 -12.67 -8.84 -15.31
CA PHE A 407 -14.02 -8.46 -14.85
C PHE A 407 -14.36 -7.02 -15.26
N ILE A 408 -13.47 -6.07 -14.98
CA ILE A 408 -13.67 -4.66 -15.33
C ILE A 408 -13.86 -4.48 -16.85
N VAL A 409 -13.06 -5.17 -17.67
CA VAL A 409 -13.17 -5.10 -19.13
C VAL A 409 -14.48 -5.71 -19.65
N GLN A 410 -15.00 -6.75 -18.99
CA GLN A 410 -16.27 -7.38 -19.36
C GLN A 410 -17.48 -6.49 -19.02
N VAL A 411 -17.42 -5.78 -17.90
CA VAL A 411 -18.54 -4.95 -17.42
C VAL A 411 -18.53 -3.51 -17.96
N THR A 412 -17.53 -3.15 -18.77
CA THR A 412 -17.41 -1.82 -19.39
C THR A 412 -17.63 -1.88 -20.90
N SER A 413 -18.36 -0.89 -21.43
CA SER A 413 -18.52 -0.73 -22.87
C SER A 413 -17.20 -0.33 -23.55
N ARG A 414 -17.07 -0.52 -24.88
CA ARG A 414 -15.82 -0.22 -25.61
C ARG A 414 -15.32 1.22 -25.39
N GLY A 415 -16.22 2.19 -25.26
CA GLY A 415 -15.88 3.60 -25.00
C GLY A 415 -15.45 3.89 -23.56
N GLU A 416 -15.88 3.06 -22.60
CA GLU A 416 -15.65 3.27 -21.16
C GLU A 416 -14.48 2.43 -20.61
N ARG A 417 -13.94 1.50 -21.40
CA ARG A 417 -12.85 0.59 -20.98
C ARG A 417 -11.62 1.33 -20.43
N THR A 418 -11.20 2.43 -21.07
CA THR A 418 -10.07 3.23 -20.61
C THR A 418 -10.31 3.78 -19.19
N GLN A 419 -11.54 4.26 -18.93
CA GLN A 419 -11.93 4.73 -17.60
C GLN A 419 -12.00 3.59 -16.58
N GLY A 420 -12.51 2.42 -16.98
CA GLY A 420 -12.50 1.22 -16.14
C GLY A 420 -11.09 0.79 -15.74
N ILE A 421 -10.16 0.78 -16.69
CA ILE A 421 -8.74 0.47 -16.40
C ILE A 421 -8.12 1.53 -15.50
N SER A 422 -8.46 2.81 -15.67
CA SER A 422 -8.01 3.86 -14.75
C SER A 422 -8.49 3.60 -13.32
N VAL A 423 -9.74 3.17 -13.14
CA VAL A 423 -10.26 2.77 -11.82
C VAL A 423 -9.45 1.62 -11.22
N PHE A 424 -9.14 0.58 -12.01
CA PHE A 424 -8.28 -0.53 -11.56
C PHE A 424 -6.94 -0.01 -11.03
N VAL A 425 -6.26 0.84 -11.79
CA VAL A 425 -4.95 1.40 -11.39
C VAL A 425 -5.07 2.23 -10.11
N THR A 426 -6.09 3.09 -9.99
CA THR A 426 -6.32 3.88 -8.76
C THR A 426 -6.51 3.00 -7.53
N VAL A 427 -7.26 1.89 -7.66
CA VAL A 427 -7.45 0.92 -6.57
C VAL A 427 -6.11 0.29 -6.17
N LEU A 428 -5.31 -0.16 -7.13
CA LEU A 428 -4.01 -0.76 -6.84
C LEU A 428 -3.06 0.21 -6.13
N MET A 429 -3.00 1.47 -6.58
CA MET A 429 -2.10 2.46 -6.01
C MET A 429 -2.54 2.91 -4.61
N SER A 430 -3.84 3.16 -4.40
CA SER A 430 -4.37 3.51 -3.07
C SER A 430 -4.18 2.36 -2.07
N ALA A 431 -4.44 1.12 -2.50
CA ALA A 431 -4.20 -0.08 -1.69
C ALA A 431 -2.71 -0.26 -1.37
N SER A 432 -1.81 0.01 -2.32
CA SER A 432 -0.35 -0.04 -2.11
C SER A 432 0.12 0.99 -1.08
N ILE A 433 -0.35 2.24 -1.15
CA ILE A 433 -0.07 3.26 -0.14
C ILE A 433 -0.52 2.76 1.25
N CYS A 434 -1.74 2.25 1.34
CA CYS A 434 -2.29 1.78 2.61
C CYS A 434 -1.55 0.56 3.16
N GLY A 435 -1.28 -0.42 2.30
CA GLY A 435 -0.59 -1.66 2.67
C GLY A 435 0.83 -1.38 3.13
N THR A 436 1.64 -0.69 2.33
CA THR A 436 3.05 -0.43 2.68
C THR A 436 3.15 0.37 3.99
N ALA A 437 2.29 1.36 4.20
CA ALA A 437 2.32 2.20 5.38
C ALA A 437 1.91 1.45 6.66
N ILE A 438 0.76 0.76 6.65
CA ILE A 438 0.31 -0.05 7.80
C ILE A 438 1.28 -1.21 8.06
N GLY A 439 1.81 -1.80 7.00
CA GLY A 439 2.73 -2.91 7.08
C GLY A 439 4.03 -2.59 7.80
N GLY A 440 4.62 -1.42 7.55
CA GLY A 440 5.78 -0.93 8.29
C GLY A 440 5.51 -0.74 9.78
N ILE A 441 4.41 -0.05 10.11
CA ILE A 441 4.00 0.18 11.51
C ILE A 441 3.75 -1.15 12.22
N LEU A 442 3.05 -2.09 11.58
CA LEU A 442 2.72 -3.38 12.20
C LEU A 442 3.97 -4.28 12.34
N ALA A 443 4.91 -4.20 11.41
CA ALA A 443 6.19 -4.90 11.51
C ALA A 443 7.02 -4.39 12.69
N ASP A 444 7.13 -3.07 12.83
CA ASP A 444 7.86 -2.38 13.90
C ASP A 444 7.28 -2.73 15.29
N ARG A 445 5.94 -2.73 15.43
CA ARG A 445 5.27 -2.89 16.73
C ARG A 445 4.95 -4.34 17.11
N ALA A 446 4.60 -5.20 16.15
CA ALA A 446 4.08 -6.55 16.39
C ALA A 446 4.95 -7.66 15.76
N GLY A 447 5.99 -7.29 15.02
CA GLY A 447 6.89 -8.22 14.34
C GLY A 447 6.37 -8.73 13.00
N TYR A 448 7.31 -9.17 12.14
CA TYR A 448 7.06 -9.50 10.73
C TYR A 448 6.01 -10.62 10.53
N ARG A 449 6.04 -11.66 11.37
CA ARG A 449 5.14 -12.82 11.23
C ARG A 449 3.67 -12.46 11.43
N VAL A 450 3.39 -11.55 12.37
CA VAL A 450 2.02 -11.05 12.62
C VAL A 450 1.49 -10.33 11.38
N VAL A 451 2.33 -9.56 10.69
CA VAL A 451 1.93 -8.88 9.45
C VAL A 451 1.46 -9.86 8.37
N PHE A 452 2.15 -10.99 8.19
CA PHE A 452 1.72 -12.03 7.25
C PHE A 452 0.40 -12.69 7.64
N ILE A 453 0.15 -12.88 8.94
CA ILE A 453 -1.14 -13.39 9.43
C ILE A 453 -2.24 -12.35 9.14
N CYS A 454 -1.99 -11.07 9.41
CA CYS A 454 -2.90 -9.98 9.06
C CYS A 454 -3.18 -9.93 7.55
N ALA A 455 -2.18 -10.13 6.70
CA ALA A 455 -2.36 -10.23 5.25
C ALA A 455 -3.28 -11.41 4.87
N ALA A 456 -3.10 -12.58 5.49
CA ALA A 456 -3.98 -13.73 5.27
C ALA A 456 -5.45 -13.42 5.69
N VAL A 457 -5.65 -12.75 6.83
CA VAL A 457 -6.98 -12.33 7.30
C VAL A 457 -7.62 -11.32 6.36
N LEU A 458 -6.87 -10.30 5.91
CA LEU A 458 -7.37 -9.32 4.94
C LEU A 458 -7.73 -9.98 3.60
N ALA A 459 -6.91 -10.92 3.11
CA ALA A 459 -7.24 -11.68 1.91
C ALA A 459 -8.50 -12.54 2.08
N LEU A 460 -8.71 -13.12 3.27
CA LEU A 460 -9.96 -13.82 3.59
C LEU A 460 -11.17 -12.88 3.57
N VAL A 461 -11.05 -11.69 4.18
CA VAL A 461 -12.10 -10.64 4.14
C VAL A 461 -12.37 -10.22 2.69
N ALA A 462 -11.34 -10.04 1.86
CA ALA A 462 -11.50 -9.76 0.44
C ALA A 462 -12.28 -10.88 -0.28
N GLY A 463 -12.05 -12.15 0.07
CA GLY A 463 -12.81 -13.28 -0.45
C GLY A 463 -14.28 -13.28 -0.05
N LEU A 464 -14.58 -12.99 1.21
CA LEU A 464 -15.96 -12.85 1.68
C LEU A 464 -16.68 -11.69 0.98
N LEU A 465 -15.99 -10.56 0.78
CA LEU A 465 -16.52 -9.43 0.03
C LEU A 465 -16.72 -9.79 -1.45
N ALA A 466 -15.76 -10.46 -2.09
CA ALA A 466 -15.89 -10.91 -3.47
C ALA A 466 -17.07 -11.88 -3.67
N LEU A 467 -17.30 -12.79 -2.71
CA LEU A 467 -18.45 -13.69 -2.74
C LEU A 467 -19.80 -12.96 -2.72
N ARG A 468 -19.88 -11.83 -2.01
CA ARG A 468 -21.10 -11.02 -1.88
C ARG A 468 -21.26 -9.98 -2.99
N MET A 469 -20.17 -9.35 -3.40
CA MET A 469 -20.18 -8.17 -4.27
C MET A 469 -19.93 -8.50 -5.74
N MET A 470 -18.99 -9.38 -6.07
CA MET A 470 -18.69 -9.69 -7.47
C MET A 470 -19.86 -10.43 -8.11
N SER A 471 -20.47 -9.81 -9.10
CA SER A 471 -21.54 -10.43 -9.89
C SER A 471 -21.02 -11.62 -10.69
N ARG A 472 -21.90 -12.57 -11.01
CA ARG A 472 -21.56 -13.72 -11.86
C ARG A 472 -21.63 -13.24 -13.31
N THR A 473 -20.47 -13.07 -13.94
CA THR A 473 -20.39 -12.85 -15.39
C THR A 473 -20.17 -14.18 -16.10
N GLU A 474 -20.77 -14.32 -17.29
CA GLU A 474 -20.48 -15.46 -18.17
C GLU A 474 -19.03 -15.39 -18.67
N ALA A 475 -18.45 -16.55 -18.96
CA ALA A 475 -17.16 -16.62 -19.62
C ALA A 475 -17.27 -15.87 -20.97
N PRO A 476 -16.36 -14.93 -21.26
CA PRO A 476 -16.43 -14.16 -22.50
C PRO A 476 -16.40 -15.10 -23.71
N GLY A 477 -17.25 -14.82 -24.71
CA GLY A 477 -17.10 -15.37 -26.05
C GLY A 477 -15.73 -15.01 -26.65
N GLU A 478 -15.19 -15.89 -27.48
CA GLU A 478 -13.82 -15.94 -28.02
C GLU A 478 -13.04 -14.60 -28.00
N SER A 479 -12.35 -14.31 -26.90
CA SER A 479 -11.23 -13.36 -26.89
C SER A 479 -9.97 -14.06 -27.42
N ARG A 480 -9.24 -13.42 -28.34
CA ARG A 480 -7.95 -13.94 -28.81
C ARG A 480 -6.98 -13.99 -27.62
N ARG A 481 -6.60 -15.21 -27.22
CA ARG A 481 -5.65 -15.46 -26.13
C ARG A 481 -4.25 -14.98 -26.50
N PHE A 482 -3.57 -14.32 -25.56
CA PHE A 482 -2.16 -13.99 -25.67
C PHE A 482 -1.32 -15.27 -25.79
N ARG A 483 -0.46 -15.35 -26.82
CA ARG A 483 0.47 -16.45 -27.04
C ARG A 483 1.90 -15.95 -26.92
N LEU A 484 2.82 -16.80 -26.47
CA LEU A 484 4.25 -16.46 -26.41
C LEU A 484 4.81 -16.09 -27.80
N THR A 485 4.21 -16.59 -28.88
CA THR A 485 4.54 -16.20 -30.26
C THR A 485 4.26 -14.73 -30.55
N ASP A 486 3.29 -14.11 -29.85
CA ASP A 486 2.94 -12.70 -30.02
C ASP A 486 4.06 -11.77 -29.49
N LEU A 487 4.87 -12.21 -28.50
CA LEU A 487 6.08 -11.48 -28.09
C LEU A 487 7.05 -11.31 -29.24
N GLY A 488 7.28 -12.38 -30.00
CA GLY A 488 8.24 -12.38 -31.11
C GLY A 488 7.83 -11.41 -32.21
N ILE A 489 6.53 -11.19 -32.40
CA ILE A 489 6.02 -10.21 -33.38
C ILE A 489 6.28 -8.79 -32.86
N ALA A 490 5.93 -8.49 -31.61
CA ALA A 490 6.14 -7.16 -31.03
C ALA A 490 7.64 -6.79 -30.92
N LEU A 491 8.51 -7.74 -30.56
CA LEU A 491 9.96 -7.52 -30.42
C LEU A 491 10.68 -7.29 -31.76
N ARG A 492 10.09 -7.69 -32.90
CA ARG A 492 10.63 -7.38 -34.23
C ARG A 492 10.50 -5.91 -34.60
N ASN A 493 9.60 -5.17 -33.95
CA ASN A 493 9.46 -3.74 -34.15
C ASN A 493 10.59 -3.01 -33.40
N PRO A 494 11.57 -2.40 -34.10
CA PRO A 494 12.76 -1.84 -33.46
C PRO A 494 12.44 -0.66 -32.53
N ARG A 495 11.35 0.07 -32.80
CA ARG A 495 10.90 1.19 -31.95
C ARG A 495 10.24 0.69 -30.67
N PHE A 496 9.44 -0.37 -30.77
CA PHE A 496 8.89 -1.04 -29.60
C PHE A 496 10.01 -1.63 -28.74
N LEU A 497 10.97 -2.31 -29.38
CA LEU A 497 12.14 -2.86 -28.69
C LEU A 497 12.95 -1.77 -27.99
N ALA A 498 13.23 -0.64 -28.65
CA ALA A 498 13.93 0.48 -28.02
C ALA A 498 13.18 1.06 -26.82
N LEU A 499 11.86 1.27 -26.95
CA LEU A 499 11.02 1.75 -25.86
C LEU A 499 11.06 0.80 -24.65
N VAL A 500 11.00 -0.51 -24.90
CA VAL A 500 10.99 -1.51 -23.85
C VAL A 500 12.36 -1.67 -23.20
N MET A 501 13.42 -1.79 -23.99
CA MET A 501 14.79 -2.04 -23.50
C MET A 501 15.42 -0.82 -22.82
N PHE A 502 15.11 0.38 -23.29
CA PHE A 502 15.72 1.62 -22.79
C PHE A 502 14.78 2.48 -21.96
N ALA A 503 13.53 2.09 -21.72
CA ALA A 503 12.64 2.80 -20.80
C ALA A 503 11.85 1.86 -19.88
N ALA A 504 11.07 0.92 -20.42
CA ALA A 504 10.19 0.09 -19.59
C ALA A 504 10.97 -0.84 -18.64
N VAL A 505 11.97 -1.57 -19.15
CA VAL A 505 12.83 -2.47 -18.36
C VAL A 505 13.68 -1.68 -17.35
N PRO A 506 14.41 -0.60 -17.72
CA PRO A 506 15.12 0.26 -16.78
C PRO A 506 14.26 0.79 -15.63
N ASN A 507 13.06 1.31 -15.92
CA ASN A 507 12.17 1.81 -14.87
C ASN A 507 11.76 0.71 -13.89
N LYS A 508 11.59 -0.54 -14.36
CA LYS A 508 11.31 -1.68 -13.47
C LYS A 508 12.53 -2.15 -12.69
N ILE A 509 13.73 -2.08 -13.26
CA ILE A 509 14.99 -2.34 -12.55
C ILE A 509 15.13 -1.36 -11.39
N VAL A 510 14.92 -0.06 -11.63
CA VAL A 510 14.96 0.95 -10.56
C VAL A 510 13.86 0.70 -9.54
N LEU A 511 12.61 0.48 -9.99
CA LEU A 511 11.50 0.26 -9.07
C LEU A 511 11.73 -0.93 -8.12
N THR A 512 12.24 -2.04 -8.63
CA THR A 512 12.38 -3.26 -7.81
C THR A 512 13.74 -3.36 -7.13
N GLY A 513 14.82 -2.99 -7.82
CA GLY A 513 16.18 -3.02 -7.27
C GLY A 513 16.44 -1.90 -6.28
N PHE A 514 16.07 -0.66 -6.61
CA PHE A 514 16.26 0.47 -5.71
C PHE A 514 15.15 0.52 -4.65
N LEU A 515 13.88 0.73 -5.06
CA LEU A 515 12.83 1.01 -4.10
C LEU A 515 12.42 -0.22 -3.26
N PHE A 516 12.25 -1.40 -3.86
CA PHE A 516 11.77 -2.57 -3.10
C PHE A 516 12.87 -3.36 -2.39
N TYR A 517 14.12 -3.29 -2.85
CA TYR A 517 15.24 -4.05 -2.30
C TYR A 517 16.23 -3.16 -1.55
N ALA A 518 16.82 -2.14 -2.21
CA ALA A 518 17.89 -1.37 -1.61
C ALA A 518 17.43 -0.41 -0.51
N VAL A 519 16.31 0.30 -0.71
CA VAL A 519 15.84 1.32 0.25
C VAL A 519 15.61 0.74 1.65
N PRO A 520 14.89 -0.38 1.84
CA PRO A 520 14.73 -0.98 3.17
C PRO A 520 16.04 -1.37 3.83
N LEU A 521 16.94 -2.00 3.08
CA LEU A 521 18.23 -2.46 3.62
C LEU A 521 19.17 -1.30 3.93
N TYR A 522 19.15 -0.25 3.11
CA TYR A 522 19.95 0.95 3.31
C TYR A 522 19.49 1.73 4.55
N LEU A 523 18.17 1.92 4.71
CA LEU A 523 17.59 2.59 5.87
C LEU A 523 17.78 1.77 7.15
N ALA A 524 17.61 0.44 7.10
CA ALA A 524 17.93 -0.44 8.22
C ALA A 524 19.41 -0.33 8.63
N GLY A 525 20.32 -0.19 7.66
CA GLY A 525 21.74 0.06 7.92
C GLY A 525 22.04 1.43 8.57
N LEU A 526 21.10 2.37 8.50
CA LEU A 526 21.12 3.66 9.20
C LEU A 526 20.37 3.61 10.55
N HIS A 527 19.95 2.42 11.02
CA HIS A 527 19.15 2.21 12.23
C HIS A 527 17.80 2.94 12.21
N VAL A 528 17.24 3.14 11.02
CA VAL A 528 15.90 3.72 10.80
C VAL A 528 14.85 2.62 10.99
N SER A 529 13.75 2.94 11.70
CA SER A 529 12.69 1.97 11.99
C SER A 529 11.95 1.50 10.73
N GLU A 530 11.24 0.37 10.83
CA GLU A 530 10.44 -0.15 9.73
C GLU A 530 9.26 0.77 9.38
N ALA A 531 8.71 1.46 10.38
CA ALA A 531 7.67 2.47 10.18
C ALA A 531 8.21 3.65 9.34
N GLU A 532 9.40 4.17 9.68
CA GLU A 532 10.05 5.23 8.91
C GLU A 532 10.42 4.80 7.50
N THR A 533 10.95 3.59 7.35
CA THR A 533 11.24 2.99 6.06
C THR A 533 9.99 2.95 5.18
N ALA A 534 8.84 2.55 5.74
CA ALA A 534 7.57 2.58 5.05
C ALA A 534 7.12 4.00 4.67
N ARG A 535 7.28 4.98 5.58
CA ARG A 535 6.98 6.40 5.31
C ARG A 535 7.78 6.94 4.14
N VAL A 536 9.07 6.60 4.05
CA VAL A 536 9.93 6.98 2.91
C VAL A 536 9.46 6.32 1.62
N MET A 537 9.11 5.03 1.65
CA MET A 537 8.70 4.31 0.44
C MET A 537 7.34 4.76 -0.12
N ILE A 538 6.38 5.14 0.74
CA ILE A 538 5.05 5.58 0.26
C ILE A 538 5.10 6.90 -0.49
N LEU A 539 6.16 7.71 -0.30
CA LEU A 539 6.40 8.94 -1.08
C LEU A 539 6.39 8.64 -2.59
N TYR A 540 6.92 7.48 -3.00
CA TYR A 540 6.89 7.07 -4.39
C TYR A 540 5.46 6.97 -4.93
N SER A 541 4.61 6.21 -4.24
CA SER A 541 3.23 5.97 -4.67
C SER A 541 2.39 7.26 -4.63
N LEU A 542 2.62 8.14 -3.64
CA LEU A 542 1.97 9.45 -3.57
C LEU A 542 2.29 10.30 -4.80
N ILE A 543 3.56 10.44 -5.16
CA ILE A 543 3.96 11.21 -6.35
C ILE A 543 3.34 10.63 -7.62
N ILE A 544 3.37 9.31 -7.81
CA ILE A 544 2.77 8.66 -8.99
C ILE A 544 1.27 8.95 -9.08
N VAL A 545 0.53 8.86 -7.96
CA VAL A 545 -0.92 9.08 -7.92
C VAL A 545 -1.29 10.53 -8.22
N PHE A 546 -0.58 11.50 -7.64
CA PHE A 546 -0.92 12.91 -7.79
C PHE A 546 -0.37 13.53 -9.08
N VAL A 547 0.86 13.18 -9.47
CA VAL A 547 1.57 13.80 -10.61
C VAL A 547 1.31 13.04 -11.91
N GLY A 548 1.18 11.71 -11.87
CA GLY A 548 1.02 10.87 -13.06
C GLY A 548 -0.11 11.31 -14.00
N PRO A 549 -1.35 11.53 -13.52
CA PRO A 549 -2.47 11.98 -14.35
C PRO A 549 -2.22 13.34 -15.04
N TRP A 550 -1.52 14.26 -14.37
CA TRP A 550 -1.17 15.57 -14.93
C TRP A 550 -0.16 15.44 -16.05
N VAL A 551 0.91 14.65 -15.84
CA VAL A 551 1.93 14.41 -16.87
C VAL A 551 1.33 13.68 -18.08
N SER A 552 0.45 12.70 -17.86
CA SER A 552 -0.24 12.01 -18.95
C SER A 552 -1.03 12.98 -19.83
N ARG A 553 -1.86 13.85 -19.23
CA ARG A 553 -2.64 14.85 -19.98
C ARG A 553 -1.75 15.84 -20.74
N PHE A 554 -0.65 16.25 -20.12
CA PHE A 554 0.32 17.13 -20.74
C PHE A 554 1.01 16.50 -21.97
N ALA A 555 1.37 15.21 -21.86
CA ALA A 555 1.96 14.45 -22.95
C ALA A 555 1.01 14.34 -24.15
N ASP A 556 -0.26 14.01 -23.89
CA ASP A 556 -1.29 13.81 -24.92
C ASP A 556 -1.60 15.11 -25.68
N GLN A 557 -1.64 16.26 -25.01
CA GLN A 557 -2.01 17.54 -25.63
C GLN A 557 -0.93 18.11 -26.56
N ARG A 558 0.34 17.81 -26.30
CA ARG A 558 1.47 18.46 -26.99
C ARG A 558 2.34 17.52 -27.84
N GLY A 559 2.04 16.22 -27.85
CA GLY A 559 2.77 15.23 -28.68
C GLY A 559 4.23 15.02 -28.27
N TYR A 560 4.59 15.32 -27.02
CA TYR A 560 5.96 15.23 -26.49
C TYR A 560 6.30 13.87 -25.88
N SER A 561 5.51 12.82 -26.12
CA SER A 561 5.60 11.55 -25.40
C SER A 561 7.01 10.94 -25.43
N TRP A 562 7.69 10.89 -26.58
CA TRP A 562 9.08 10.40 -26.67
C TRP A 562 10.08 11.22 -25.84
N SER A 563 9.97 12.55 -25.86
CA SER A 563 10.87 13.44 -25.12
C SER A 563 10.66 13.31 -23.62
N LEU A 564 9.42 13.12 -23.17
CA LEU A 564 9.09 12.86 -21.77
C LEU A 564 9.58 11.49 -21.32
N VAL A 565 9.41 10.44 -22.14
CA VAL A 565 9.96 9.12 -21.82
C VAL A 565 11.48 9.19 -21.68
N PHE A 566 12.18 9.83 -22.62
CA PHE A 566 13.62 10.06 -22.55
C PHE A 566 14.02 10.80 -21.27
N LEU A 567 13.40 11.96 -21.01
CA LEU A 567 13.73 12.80 -19.85
C LEU A 567 13.48 12.07 -18.54
N GLY A 568 12.33 11.39 -18.40
CA GLY A 568 12.00 10.64 -17.20
C GLY A 568 12.95 9.46 -16.99
N THR A 569 13.32 8.71 -18.02
CA THR A 569 14.32 7.63 -17.89
C THR A 569 15.70 8.18 -17.49
N LEU A 570 16.16 9.26 -18.13
CA LEU A 570 17.43 9.91 -17.80
C LEU A 570 17.46 10.38 -16.34
N LEU A 571 16.42 11.09 -15.91
CA LEU A 571 16.28 11.58 -14.53
C LEU A 571 16.21 10.43 -13.53
N SER A 572 15.57 9.31 -13.88
CA SER A 572 15.52 8.14 -13.00
C SER A 572 16.90 7.53 -12.76
N GLY A 573 17.77 7.51 -13.78
CA GLY A 573 19.15 7.07 -13.63
C GLY A 573 19.98 8.04 -12.78
N LEU A 574 19.85 9.34 -13.05
CA LEU A 574 20.55 10.40 -12.31
C LEU A 574 20.13 10.50 -10.84
N ALA A 575 18.86 10.20 -10.52
CA ALA A 575 18.35 10.21 -9.15
C ALA A 575 19.12 9.27 -8.20
N MET A 576 19.76 8.21 -8.72
CA MET A 576 20.57 7.28 -7.92
C MET A 576 21.87 7.90 -7.40
N PHE A 577 22.34 8.99 -7.98
CA PHE A 577 23.53 9.71 -7.51
C PHE A 577 23.26 10.55 -6.26
N LEU A 578 21.99 10.78 -5.88
CA LEU A 578 21.67 11.55 -4.68
C LEU A 578 22.19 10.89 -3.39
N LEU A 579 22.22 9.55 -3.35
CA LEU A 579 22.76 8.80 -2.21
C LEU A 579 24.28 8.93 -2.06
N TRP A 580 24.98 9.35 -3.11
CA TRP A 580 26.41 9.66 -3.03
C TRP A 580 26.65 11.01 -2.36
N VAL A 581 25.72 11.96 -2.55
CA VAL A 581 25.80 13.31 -1.97
C VAL A 581 25.37 13.32 -0.51
N ARG A 582 24.29 12.61 -0.17
CA ARG A 582 23.77 12.50 1.20
C ARG A 582 23.47 11.04 1.54
N ALA A 583 24.20 10.52 2.54
CA ALA A 583 24.09 9.15 3.03
C ALA A 583 23.27 9.08 4.33
N ASP A 584 22.09 9.70 4.33
CA ASP A 584 21.17 9.74 5.48
C ASP A 584 19.71 9.56 5.04
N ILE A 585 18.78 9.53 5.99
CA ILE A 585 17.35 9.30 5.74
C ILE A 585 16.77 10.27 4.70
N TYR A 586 17.13 11.56 4.74
CA TYR A 586 16.59 12.52 3.78
C TYR A 586 17.27 12.43 2.40
N GLY A 587 18.52 11.98 2.33
CA GLY A 587 19.16 11.60 1.07
C GLY A 587 18.39 10.48 0.36
N VAL A 588 17.99 9.45 1.13
CA VAL A 588 17.16 8.36 0.63
C VAL A 588 15.77 8.85 0.23
N ALA A 589 15.11 9.65 1.08
CA ALA A 589 13.80 10.22 0.75
C ALA A 589 13.84 11.10 -0.51
N GLY A 590 14.88 11.92 -0.67
CA GLY A 590 15.14 12.71 -1.85
C GLY A 590 15.32 11.86 -3.11
N ALA A 591 16.09 10.77 -3.01
CA ALA A 591 16.27 9.82 -4.12
C ALA A 591 14.95 9.13 -4.50
N VAL A 592 14.15 8.70 -3.52
CA VAL A 592 12.82 8.10 -3.74
C VAL A 592 11.88 9.09 -4.43
N LEU A 593 11.81 10.34 -3.97
CA LEU A 593 11.00 11.39 -4.59
C LEU A 593 11.43 11.70 -6.03
N ALA A 594 12.74 11.80 -6.26
CA ALA A 594 13.30 12.06 -7.58
C ALA A 594 12.99 10.92 -8.56
N VAL A 595 13.16 9.67 -8.14
CA VAL A 595 12.76 8.48 -8.93
C VAL A 595 11.26 8.48 -9.19
N ALA A 596 10.44 8.79 -8.20
CA ALA A 596 8.99 8.80 -8.35
C ALA A 596 8.52 9.82 -9.39
N LEU A 597 9.09 11.02 -9.35
CA LEU A 597 8.83 12.07 -10.33
C LEU A 597 9.30 11.65 -11.73
N ALA A 598 10.51 11.11 -11.82
CA ALA A 598 11.08 10.60 -13.07
C ALA A 598 10.22 9.49 -13.70
N HIS A 599 9.74 8.54 -12.89
CA HIS A 599 8.83 7.49 -13.31
C HIS A 599 7.43 8.02 -13.67
N ALA A 600 6.90 9.03 -12.97
CA ALA A 600 5.64 9.68 -13.35
C ALA A 600 5.73 10.30 -14.75
N ILE A 601 6.89 10.93 -15.05
CA ILE A 601 7.21 11.53 -16.35
C ILE A 601 7.42 10.48 -17.44
N SER A 602 7.98 9.31 -17.11
CA SER A 602 8.32 8.26 -18.08
C SER A 602 7.18 7.26 -18.33
N ILE A 603 6.58 6.67 -17.29
CA ILE A 603 5.68 5.51 -17.42
C ILE A 603 4.36 5.86 -18.12
N SER A 604 3.73 7.00 -17.78
CA SER A 604 2.43 7.35 -18.36
C SER A 604 2.54 7.60 -19.88
N PRO A 605 3.50 8.39 -20.37
CA PRO A 605 3.70 8.57 -21.82
C PRO A 605 4.16 7.33 -22.57
N GLN A 606 4.83 6.35 -21.92
CA GLN A 606 5.18 5.08 -22.56
C GLN A 606 3.94 4.33 -23.07
N ILE A 607 2.87 4.28 -22.26
CA ILE A 607 1.62 3.61 -22.64
C ILE A 607 0.96 4.33 -23.82
N ALA A 608 1.00 5.68 -23.83
CA ALA A 608 0.46 6.51 -24.90
C ALA A 608 1.22 6.36 -26.23
N LEU A 609 2.50 5.97 -26.20
CA LEU A 609 3.31 5.73 -27.40
C LEU A 609 2.99 4.39 -28.09
N ILE A 610 2.43 3.41 -27.38
CA ILE A 610 2.18 2.08 -27.94
C ILE A 610 1.26 2.12 -29.18
N PRO A 611 0.11 2.81 -29.17
CA PRO A 611 -0.71 2.99 -30.37
C PRO A 611 0.03 3.62 -31.55
N GLU A 612 0.96 4.56 -31.29
CA GLU A 612 1.71 5.24 -32.34
C GLU A 612 2.79 4.34 -32.96
N ILE A 613 3.49 3.57 -32.13
CA ILE A 613 4.64 2.74 -32.54
C ILE A 613 4.21 1.42 -33.15
N CYS A 614 3.14 0.84 -32.61
CA CYS A 614 2.69 -0.52 -32.91
C CYS A 614 1.36 -0.53 -33.67
N ALA A 615 1.02 0.50 -34.45
CA ALA A 615 -0.26 0.57 -35.16
C ALA A 615 -0.55 -0.70 -36.00
N ASP A 616 0.46 -1.18 -36.75
CA ASP A 616 0.35 -2.39 -37.57
C ASP A 616 0.21 -3.67 -36.71
N ASP A 617 0.98 -3.75 -35.62
CA ASP A 617 0.94 -4.87 -34.69
C ASP A 617 -0.42 -4.91 -33.96
N ILE A 618 -0.97 -3.74 -33.61
CA ILE A 618 -2.27 -3.58 -32.97
C ILE A 618 -3.39 -3.97 -33.94
N ALA A 619 -3.29 -3.61 -35.22
CA ALA A 619 -4.24 -4.04 -36.24
C ALA A 619 -4.25 -5.57 -36.40
N ARG A 620 -3.08 -6.23 -36.25
CA ARG A 620 -2.94 -7.70 -36.39
C ARG A 620 -3.25 -8.49 -35.12
N LEU A 621 -2.87 -7.98 -33.95
CA LEU A 621 -2.86 -8.71 -32.68
C LEU A 621 -3.87 -8.17 -31.65
N GLY A 622 -4.32 -6.92 -31.82
CA GLY A 622 -5.11 -6.18 -30.84
C GLY A 622 -4.26 -5.45 -29.81
N GLN A 623 -4.73 -4.28 -29.37
CA GLN A 623 -4.01 -3.39 -28.45
C GLN A 623 -3.71 -4.03 -27.08
N THR A 624 -4.66 -4.82 -26.57
CA THR A 624 -4.52 -5.54 -25.30
C THR A 624 -3.38 -6.57 -25.33
N THR A 625 -3.18 -7.21 -26.48
CA THR A 625 -2.12 -8.21 -26.68
C THR A 625 -0.74 -7.56 -26.72
N VAL A 626 -0.60 -6.43 -27.43
CA VAL A 626 0.65 -5.66 -27.51
C VAL A 626 1.04 -5.09 -26.14
N LEU A 627 0.07 -4.53 -25.40
CA LEU A 627 0.28 -4.09 -24.02
C LEU A 627 0.64 -5.26 -23.09
N GLY A 628 0.06 -6.44 -23.31
CA GLY A 628 0.42 -7.67 -22.61
C GLY A 628 1.87 -8.07 -22.84
N ALA A 629 2.35 -7.98 -24.09
CA ALA A 629 3.75 -8.24 -24.44
C ALA A 629 4.70 -7.27 -23.74
N MET A 630 4.40 -5.97 -23.78
CA MET A 630 5.17 -4.94 -23.08
C MET A 630 5.25 -5.23 -21.57
N ARG A 631 4.10 -5.53 -20.95
CA ARG A 631 4.01 -5.88 -19.52
C ARG A 631 4.79 -7.14 -19.17
N MET A 632 4.86 -8.12 -20.05
CA MET A 632 5.64 -9.33 -19.80
C MET A 632 7.15 -9.03 -19.87
N ILE A 633 7.59 -8.20 -20.82
CA ILE A 633 9.01 -7.87 -20.97
C ILE A 633 9.48 -6.96 -19.83
N GLU A 634 8.71 -5.95 -19.42
CA GLU A 634 9.08 -5.08 -18.29
C GLU A 634 9.25 -5.88 -16.97
N ARG A 635 8.56 -7.02 -16.83
CA ARG A 635 8.71 -7.90 -15.66
C ARG A 635 10.08 -8.55 -15.59
N VAL A 636 10.77 -8.73 -16.72
CA VAL A 636 12.19 -9.14 -16.71
C VAL A 636 13.02 -8.12 -15.95
N GLY A 637 12.78 -6.81 -16.15
CA GLY A 637 13.42 -5.77 -15.35
C GLY A 637 13.07 -5.84 -13.86
N SER A 638 11.84 -6.25 -13.53
CA SER A 638 11.40 -6.44 -12.14
C SER A 638 12.10 -7.62 -11.44
N VAL A 639 12.51 -8.63 -12.21
CA VAL A 639 13.28 -9.79 -11.73
C VAL A 639 14.76 -9.43 -11.61
N LEU A 640 15.31 -8.74 -12.62
CA LEU A 640 16.73 -8.40 -12.66
C LEU A 640 17.12 -7.33 -11.65
N GLY A 641 16.23 -6.39 -11.33
CA GLY A 641 16.52 -5.26 -10.44
C GLY A 641 17.17 -5.66 -9.11
N PRO A 642 16.49 -6.46 -8.26
CA PRO A 642 17.04 -6.90 -6.98
C PRO A 642 18.33 -7.71 -7.16
N LEU A 643 18.40 -8.61 -8.14
CA LEU A 643 19.59 -9.42 -8.40
C LEU A 643 20.80 -8.57 -8.81
N MET A 644 20.60 -7.56 -9.66
CA MET A 644 21.66 -6.65 -10.11
C MET A 644 22.18 -5.80 -8.95
N VAL A 645 21.29 -5.20 -8.16
CA VAL A 645 21.70 -4.39 -7.01
C VAL A 645 22.36 -5.27 -5.96
N GLY A 646 21.76 -6.41 -5.61
CA GLY A 646 22.30 -7.35 -4.64
C GLY A 646 23.67 -7.87 -5.04
N GLY A 647 23.85 -8.28 -6.29
CA GLY A 647 25.12 -8.77 -6.81
C GLY A 647 26.24 -7.72 -6.84
N LEU A 648 25.93 -6.49 -7.26
CA LEU A 648 26.90 -5.39 -7.24
C LEU A 648 27.23 -4.91 -5.82
N ALA A 649 26.24 -4.93 -4.92
CA ALA A 649 26.41 -4.52 -3.53
C ALA A 649 27.40 -5.41 -2.75
N VAL A 650 27.54 -6.69 -3.14
CA VAL A 650 28.54 -7.61 -2.54
C VAL A 650 29.96 -7.03 -2.60
N ARG A 651 30.32 -6.43 -3.73
CA ARG A 651 31.69 -5.97 -3.99
C ARG A 651 31.88 -4.49 -3.74
N TYR A 652 30.86 -3.67 -3.99
CA TYR A 652 30.99 -2.21 -4.05
C TYR A 652 30.12 -1.45 -3.06
N GLY A 653 29.27 -2.14 -2.28
CA GLY A 653 28.27 -1.53 -1.41
C GLY A 653 27.06 -0.99 -2.18
N TYR A 654 25.98 -0.67 -1.44
CA TYR A 654 24.70 -0.27 -2.03
C TYR A 654 24.79 1.04 -2.83
N THR A 655 25.45 2.08 -2.30
CA THR A 655 25.55 3.39 -2.98
C THR A 655 26.20 3.25 -4.36
N THR A 656 27.37 2.60 -4.43
CA THR A 656 28.10 2.40 -5.69
C THR A 656 27.34 1.50 -6.67
N ALA A 657 26.68 0.44 -6.17
CA ALA A 657 25.85 -0.43 -6.99
C ALA A 657 24.69 0.34 -7.66
N LEU A 658 24.00 1.18 -6.89
CA LEU A 658 22.90 2.02 -7.39
C LEU A 658 23.39 3.08 -8.38
N MET A 659 24.53 3.73 -8.12
CA MET A 659 25.15 4.67 -9.07
C MET A 659 25.55 3.99 -10.37
N ALA A 660 26.12 2.78 -10.33
CA ALA A 660 26.52 2.05 -11.52
C ALA A 660 25.31 1.71 -12.41
N ILE A 661 24.24 1.20 -11.80
CA ILE A 661 22.97 0.91 -12.50
C ILE A 661 22.33 2.19 -13.02
N GLY A 662 22.23 3.23 -12.19
CA GLY A 662 21.66 4.53 -12.56
C GLY A 662 22.44 5.21 -13.68
N GLY A 663 23.76 5.15 -13.64
CA GLY A 663 24.65 5.63 -14.69
C GLY A 663 24.45 4.90 -16.02
N LEU A 664 24.34 3.57 -15.99
CA LEU A 664 24.04 2.79 -17.19
C LEU A 664 22.68 3.18 -17.81
N ILE A 665 21.66 3.38 -16.98
CA ILE A 665 20.33 3.82 -17.42
C ILE A 665 20.39 5.22 -18.04
N ALA A 666 21.07 6.16 -17.38
CA ALA A 666 21.26 7.52 -17.87
C ALA A 666 22.01 7.56 -19.21
N VAL A 667 23.06 6.75 -19.36
CA VAL A 667 23.88 6.67 -20.58
C VAL A 667 23.12 6.03 -21.74
N THR A 668 22.22 5.08 -21.46
CA THR A 668 21.44 4.39 -22.51
C THR A 668 20.15 5.13 -22.89
N ALA A 669 19.63 6.03 -22.06
CA ALA A 669 18.42 6.81 -22.34
C ALA A 669 18.44 7.56 -23.69
N PRO A 670 19.54 8.19 -24.16
CA PRO A 670 19.60 8.87 -25.46
C PRO A 670 19.26 7.98 -26.67
N LEU A 671 19.39 6.65 -26.56
CA LEU A 671 19.00 5.71 -27.62
C LEU A 671 17.49 5.78 -27.95
N LEU A 672 16.66 6.25 -27.02
CA LEU A 672 15.23 6.51 -27.25
C LEU A 672 15.03 7.62 -28.29
N LEU A 673 15.86 8.67 -28.28
CA LEU A 673 15.77 9.77 -29.26
C LEU A 673 16.19 9.31 -30.65
N VAL A 674 17.17 8.41 -30.73
CA VAL A 674 17.59 7.77 -32.00
C VAL A 674 16.43 6.95 -32.58
N ALA A 675 15.75 6.15 -31.76
CA ALA A 675 14.58 5.36 -32.17
C ALA A 675 13.38 6.22 -32.61
N GLN A 676 13.20 7.38 -31.99
CA GLN A 676 12.21 8.37 -32.43
C GLN A 676 12.55 8.87 -33.85
N TRP A 677 13.81 9.27 -34.07
CA TRP A 677 14.27 9.88 -35.32
C TRP A 677 14.20 8.93 -36.53
N THR A 678 14.60 7.66 -36.36
CA THR A 678 14.65 6.68 -37.45
C THR A 678 13.29 6.47 -38.12
N GLY A 679 12.20 6.37 -37.39
CA GLY A 679 10.89 6.24 -38.03
C GLY A 679 10.14 7.57 -38.28
N ARG A 680 10.73 8.74 -37.99
CA ARG A 680 10.29 9.99 -38.63
C ARG A 680 10.74 10.04 -40.09
N LYS A 681 11.93 9.49 -40.40
CA LYS A 681 12.40 9.33 -41.78
C LYS A 681 11.57 8.33 -42.57
N GLY A 682 11.22 7.18 -41.98
CA GLY A 682 10.36 6.18 -42.63
C GLY A 682 8.90 6.57 -42.87
N ARG A 683 8.41 7.71 -42.35
CA ARG A 683 7.11 8.30 -42.68
C ARG A 683 7.19 9.39 -43.77
N ARG A 684 8.39 9.85 -44.10
CA ARG A 684 8.65 10.91 -45.11
C ARG A 684 9.19 10.35 -46.43
N ALA A 685 9.70 9.12 -46.43
CA ALA A 685 9.92 8.29 -47.60
C ALA A 685 8.69 7.41 -47.81
#